data_AF-A0A5B7V7N9-F1
#
_entry.id   AF-A0A5B7V7N9-F1
#
_cell.length_a   1.000
_cell.length_b   1.000
_cell.length_c   1.000
_cell.angle_alpha   90.00
_cell.angle_beta   90.00
_cell.angle_gamma   90.00
#
_symmetry.space_group_name_H-M   'P 1'
#
loop_
_entity.id
_entity.type
_entity.pdbx_description
1 polymer ?
#
loop_
_entity_poly.entity_id
_entity_poly.type
_entity_poly.pdbx_seq_one_letter_code
_entity_poly.pdbx_strand_id
1 'polypeptide(L)'
;MGLHARFVASGPSCVADAHGGGFTLLGPLSAVQLPDVELRPTGGGVVVSKAEVLRTDPGLPALDAAALDGAFRSVEGQVVQAPTTVRAHGPVALAGPPGVTALPLVVRFTHHEINPVTGRPVGTIHATTELATTLRLDMAVSPPVPSAPPVSQAAPAQESGSGQWYDATLWSRTPAGAAPGRGPAHAAPGPSQSAPPAPAPAPGGPGARRVPEGAVRHFGFAAVDFGTTNSTVTVHDMRQLDVRAMSRHQEARLREELRELLADADACGGERAQWRELLTDVARQYLTDGDAPRPGADGGQALADALESGHGGDGWVHALYTALELRVASRDERLRRAATPLLHQCYHRAFDVLPLDVLRLFPVDLDQSGTTELASRIEVVATDPELRVRMGPERIPVGGLPMGGAQSHRGVKQYLGRDHVMPGLEPFTADDLIREGLRYLLDQADEYLAANPKEFHQGRLDHVVMTYPTVAPPAVRRRLRELVGAGAGGAGDGLGVTLVDTQFDEAVAAALFFIMRDFGGDFVAGVEAFRARCRPLPGTDRAWQQNVLVIDIGGGTTDLALINLRLKDATPDPVPGQDPRFTGRLYVLTPTLLGSTGHLQLGGDLMTLRLFRWYKAAFADHLLTSQPERFEHVVGSLKGPYAVDGRYVPRTLLDRDPEMEGYPADLVDRVVPTRWSAETVVTVSREDAEQTFWLLWELAEDAKFRLGAGEAAYQPLPETLEVLLGRLGAAGAPGEAGGAWVPVLDAATFAGLLAPDLKEIMDLVVALTKNIVTGTELDRIFLTGKSSRMPLVRHALERRLRQEREVRWNPAGIAVEEEYGKKATSIGACWGHHVRRFAHTVRNARGVLGRGRYVLRIEVDNLSYYLPCDFGPTYQLAANDPTHALLQVGARLSPIGPGGTWAVRSKWQSLPASLRIHRNIGTGWKEWGAFDPDAWVRLEEPGFRLNMAEWTREARFQVEVNADLDLAVHLARGAPQYEVDGPAPVQIDLGGAGGEWVPVEVVADNRVAGDRPDKGVVVFSLPRDPRRPGAAGAEAPRFDQVFRVPGAGPGARATRGMTSGPLGPPPYDGWSFYLRYPGEPDRKWDLLGVVPVPERSGTEGAYGTEGVEAEEGVPYVATLDEQGRLRVHRAPVPYWRADSLARMWGAPGSVFRVDMSDTKASYIAERDPFNGGH
;
A
#
# COMPACT_ATOMS: atom_id res chain seq x y z
N MET A 1 -37.64 -48.78 -26.17
CA MET A 1 -38.53 -47.94 -25.35
C MET A 1 -37.95 -47.90 -23.96
N GLY A 2 -37.93 -46.74 -23.32
CA GLY A 2 -37.01 -46.44 -22.23
C GLY A 2 -37.02 -44.93 -21.95
N LEU A 3 -36.40 -44.51 -20.86
CA LEU A 3 -36.42 -43.12 -20.41
C LEU A 3 -35.04 -42.49 -20.64
N HIS A 4 -34.98 -41.42 -21.41
CA HIS A 4 -33.81 -40.53 -21.40
C HIS A 4 -34.00 -39.48 -20.30
N ALA A 5 -32.98 -39.26 -19.49
CA ALA A 5 -32.94 -38.22 -18.47
C ALA A 5 -31.70 -37.35 -18.70
N ARG A 6 -31.81 -36.04 -18.44
CA ARG A 6 -30.65 -35.13 -18.34
C ARG A 6 -30.87 -34.05 -17.31
N PHE A 7 -29.78 -33.55 -16.74
CA PHE A 7 -29.83 -32.39 -15.85
C PHE A 7 -29.95 -31.12 -16.67
N VAL A 8 -30.73 -30.17 -16.15
CA VAL A 8 -30.89 -28.83 -16.73
C VAL A 8 -30.83 -27.79 -15.60
N ALA A 9 -30.39 -26.58 -15.94
CA ALA A 9 -30.30 -25.47 -14.98
C ALA A 9 -31.68 -25.14 -14.40
N SER A 10 -31.78 -25.08 -13.07
CA SER A 10 -33.03 -24.81 -12.35
C SER A 10 -33.28 -23.32 -12.07
N GLY A 11 -32.36 -22.44 -12.49
CA GLY A 11 -32.50 -20.97 -12.36
C GLY A 11 -31.15 -20.23 -12.26
N PRO A 12 -31.15 -18.93 -11.91
CA PRO A 12 -29.93 -18.13 -11.79
C PRO A 12 -28.98 -18.61 -10.68
N SER A 13 -29.47 -19.44 -9.76
CA SER A 13 -28.71 -20.04 -8.65
C SER A 13 -28.09 -21.41 -8.98
N CYS A 14 -28.32 -21.94 -10.18
CA CYS A 14 -27.77 -23.22 -10.64
C CYS A 14 -27.48 -23.10 -12.15
N VAL A 15 -26.23 -22.79 -12.49
CA VAL A 15 -25.81 -22.45 -13.85
C VAL A 15 -25.04 -23.60 -14.46
N ALA A 16 -25.39 -24.00 -15.68
CA ALA A 16 -24.61 -25.00 -16.40
C ALA A 16 -23.22 -24.44 -16.76
N ASP A 17 -22.17 -25.23 -16.54
CA ASP A 17 -20.81 -24.82 -16.87
C ASP A 17 -20.65 -24.64 -18.38
N ALA A 18 -19.79 -23.70 -18.81
CA ALA A 18 -19.58 -23.35 -20.23
C ALA A 18 -19.14 -24.52 -21.13
N HIS A 19 -18.66 -25.62 -20.55
CA HIS A 19 -18.25 -26.84 -21.25
C HIS A 19 -19.25 -28.01 -21.13
N GLY A 20 -20.41 -27.80 -20.51
CA GLY A 20 -21.50 -28.78 -20.42
C GLY A 20 -21.25 -30.00 -19.50
N GLY A 21 -20.15 -30.03 -18.75
CA GLY A 21 -19.75 -31.16 -17.89
C GLY A 21 -20.21 -31.08 -16.42
N GLY A 22 -20.87 -29.99 -16.01
CA GLY A 22 -21.23 -29.73 -14.61
C GLY A 22 -22.18 -28.56 -14.42
N PHE A 23 -22.57 -28.32 -13.18
CA PHE A 23 -23.41 -27.19 -12.76
C PHE A 23 -22.74 -26.46 -11.61
N THR A 24 -22.63 -25.15 -11.72
CA THR A 24 -22.21 -24.27 -10.64
C THR A 24 -23.45 -23.85 -9.82
N LEU A 25 -23.47 -24.23 -8.55
CA LEU A 25 -24.50 -23.87 -7.58
C LEU A 25 -24.08 -22.58 -6.88
N LEU A 26 -24.92 -21.56 -6.99
CA LEU A 26 -24.72 -20.22 -6.43
C LEU A 26 -25.70 -20.03 -5.27
N GLY A 27 -25.18 -19.90 -4.05
CA GLY A 27 -25.98 -19.71 -2.85
C GLY A 27 -25.38 -20.37 -1.60
N PRO A 28 -25.96 -20.14 -0.41
CA PRO A 28 -25.45 -20.70 0.84
C PRO A 28 -25.63 -22.22 0.87
N LEU A 29 -24.62 -22.93 1.40
CA LEU A 29 -24.64 -24.39 1.55
C LEU A 29 -25.86 -24.93 2.31
N SER A 30 -26.47 -24.11 3.16
CA SER A 30 -27.69 -24.46 3.90
C SER A 30 -28.94 -24.56 3.02
N ALA A 31 -28.91 -24.07 1.77
CA ALA A 31 -30.07 -24.01 0.90
C ALA A 31 -29.68 -23.87 -0.60
N VAL A 32 -28.95 -24.84 -1.16
CA VAL A 32 -28.59 -24.82 -2.58
C VAL A 32 -29.70 -25.40 -3.45
N GLN A 33 -29.96 -24.76 -4.60
CA GLN A 33 -30.91 -25.27 -5.59
C GLN A 33 -30.20 -26.25 -6.52
N LEU A 34 -30.61 -27.52 -6.52
CA LEU A 34 -30.06 -28.54 -7.41
C LEU A 34 -30.55 -28.37 -8.86
N PRO A 35 -29.84 -28.89 -9.87
CA PRO A 35 -30.34 -28.91 -11.25
C PRO A 35 -31.64 -29.72 -11.35
N ASP A 36 -32.54 -29.26 -12.23
CA ASP A 36 -33.78 -29.97 -12.56
C ASP A 36 -33.49 -31.16 -13.47
N VAL A 37 -34.43 -32.10 -13.56
CA VAL A 37 -34.30 -33.29 -14.40
C VAL A 37 -35.31 -33.22 -15.54
N GLU A 38 -34.82 -33.19 -16.77
CA GLU A 38 -35.64 -33.35 -17.96
C GLU A 38 -35.77 -34.84 -18.30
N LEU A 39 -37.00 -35.33 -18.33
CA LEU A 39 -37.39 -36.71 -18.60
C LEU A 39 -38.03 -36.81 -19.97
N ARG A 40 -37.50 -37.67 -20.84
CA ARG A 40 -37.98 -37.88 -22.20
C ARG A 40 -38.25 -39.36 -22.45
N PRO A 41 -39.49 -39.77 -22.76
CA PRO A 41 -39.78 -41.15 -23.11
C PRO A 41 -39.26 -41.42 -24.53
N THR A 42 -38.62 -42.56 -24.74
CA THR A 42 -38.15 -43.02 -26.07
C THR A 42 -39.20 -43.88 -26.80
N GLY A 43 -40.46 -43.85 -26.33
CA GLY A 43 -41.56 -44.70 -26.79
C GLY A 43 -42.89 -44.35 -26.11
N GLY A 44 -43.77 -45.33 -25.90
CA GLY A 44 -44.99 -45.16 -25.10
C GLY A 44 -44.72 -44.60 -23.70
N GLY A 45 -45.77 -44.14 -23.01
CA GLY A 45 -45.63 -43.48 -21.70
C GLY A 45 -44.89 -44.34 -20.68
N VAL A 46 -44.08 -43.73 -19.82
CA VAL A 46 -43.37 -44.41 -18.72
C VAL A 46 -43.76 -43.80 -17.38
N VAL A 47 -43.78 -44.59 -16.31
CA VAL A 47 -43.91 -44.10 -14.94
C VAL A 47 -42.62 -44.35 -14.19
N VAL A 48 -42.04 -43.31 -13.60
CA VAL A 48 -40.86 -43.50 -12.72
C VAL A 48 -41.36 -44.03 -11.38
N SER A 49 -40.88 -45.20 -10.96
CA SER A 49 -41.24 -45.80 -9.66
C SER A 49 -40.26 -45.49 -8.55
N LYS A 50 -39.01 -45.16 -8.87
CA LYS A 50 -37.98 -44.83 -7.86
C LYS A 50 -36.90 -43.91 -8.42
N ALA A 51 -36.39 -43.00 -7.60
CA ALA A 51 -35.19 -42.22 -7.86
C ALA A 51 -34.19 -42.41 -6.70
N GLU A 52 -32.93 -42.74 -7.00
CA GLU A 52 -31.89 -42.97 -5.98
C GLU A 52 -30.54 -42.37 -6.38
N VAL A 53 -29.86 -41.71 -5.44
CA VAL A 53 -28.50 -41.17 -5.63
C VAL A 53 -27.48 -42.29 -5.36
N LEU A 54 -26.61 -42.55 -6.33
CA LEU A 54 -25.62 -43.63 -6.26
C LEU A 54 -24.33 -43.16 -5.59
N ARG A 55 -23.78 -43.96 -4.67
CA ARG A 55 -22.49 -43.71 -4.03
C ARG A 55 -21.34 -44.14 -4.93
N THR A 56 -20.48 -43.22 -5.36
CA THR A 56 -19.25 -43.57 -6.09
C THR A 56 -17.98 -42.89 -5.59
N ASP A 57 -18.02 -42.08 -4.52
CA ASP A 57 -16.85 -41.38 -3.98
C ASP A 57 -16.82 -41.40 -2.43
N PRO A 58 -15.69 -41.73 -1.75
CA PRO A 58 -15.58 -41.73 -0.29
C PRO A 58 -15.74 -40.36 0.42
N GLY A 59 -16.00 -39.27 -0.32
CA GLY A 59 -16.08 -37.91 0.22
C GLY A 59 -17.46 -37.38 0.64
N LEU A 60 -18.59 -38.06 0.34
CA LEU A 60 -19.93 -37.55 0.68
C LEU A 60 -20.44 -38.10 2.04
N PRO A 61 -20.65 -37.27 3.08
CA PRO A 61 -21.28 -37.69 4.33
C PRO A 61 -22.67 -38.31 4.14
N ALA A 62 -23.05 -39.25 5.01
CA ALA A 62 -24.35 -39.92 4.92
C ALA A 62 -25.57 -38.96 5.04
N LEU A 63 -25.38 -37.82 5.72
CA LEU A 63 -26.39 -36.75 5.85
C LEU A 63 -26.66 -36.05 4.51
N ASP A 64 -25.65 -35.86 3.66
CA ASP A 64 -25.79 -35.19 2.36
C ASP A 64 -26.47 -36.10 1.34
N ALA A 65 -26.15 -37.40 1.34
CA ALA A 65 -26.79 -38.37 0.46
C ALA A 65 -28.31 -38.48 0.72
N ALA A 66 -28.74 -38.48 1.98
CA ALA A 66 -30.16 -38.54 2.32
C ALA A 66 -30.93 -37.27 1.89
N ALA A 67 -30.27 -36.11 1.96
CA ALA A 67 -30.83 -34.83 1.52
C ALA A 67 -30.93 -34.77 -0.02
N LEU A 68 -29.91 -35.24 -0.74
CA LEU A 68 -29.91 -35.37 -2.20
C LEU A 68 -30.95 -36.41 -2.69
N ASP A 69 -31.07 -37.56 -2.02
CA ASP A 69 -32.11 -38.56 -2.30
C ASP A 69 -33.51 -37.94 -2.14
N GLY A 70 -33.72 -37.13 -1.09
CA GLY A 70 -34.96 -36.41 -0.86
C GLY A 70 -35.34 -35.46 -2.00
N ALA A 71 -34.36 -34.75 -2.57
CA ALA A 71 -34.59 -33.78 -3.63
C ALA A 71 -35.07 -34.40 -4.95
N PHE A 72 -34.66 -35.60 -5.30
CA PHE A 72 -35.10 -36.23 -6.55
C PHE A 72 -36.35 -37.10 -6.41
N ARG A 73 -36.95 -37.20 -5.21
CA ARG A 73 -38.24 -37.93 -5.02
C ARG A 73 -39.42 -37.33 -5.76
N SER A 74 -39.38 -36.04 -6.12
CA SER A 74 -40.42 -35.41 -6.96
C SER A 74 -40.56 -36.09 -8.32
N VAL A 75 -39.54 -36.80 -8.76
CA VAL A 75 -39.51 -37.59 -10.00
C VAL A 75 -40.25 -38.92 -9.84
N GLU A 76 -40.40 -39.45 -8.62
CA GLU A 76 -41.15 -40.68 -8.36
C GLU A 76 -42.65 -40.48 -8.58
N GLY A 77 -43.31 -41.47 -9.20
CA GLY A 77 -44.71 -41.42 -9.58
C GLY A 77 -45.01 -40.62 -10.86
N GLN A 78 -44.02 -39.96 -11.47
CA GLN A 78 -44.22 -39.15 -12.67
C GLN A 78 -44.56 -40.03 -13.88
N VAL A 79 -45.74 -39.79 -14.46
CA VAL A 79 -46.18 -40.38 -15.72
C VAL A 79 -45.71 -39.51 -16.88
N VAL A 80 -44.68 -39.97 -17.58
CA VAL A 80 -44.00 -39.26 -18.67
C VAL A 80 -44.49 -39.80 -20.01
N GLN A 81 -45.41 -39.07 -20.63
CA GLN A 81 -45.93 -39.37 -21.98
C GLN A 81 -45.35 -38.43 -23.06
N ALA A 82 -44.74 -37.32 -22.65
CA ALA A 82 -44.02 -36.34 -23.47
C ALA A 82 -42.82 -35.82 -22.67
N PRO A 83 -41.86 -35.11 -23.29
CA PRO A 83 -40.79 -34.44 -22.56
C PRO A 83 -41.31 -33.57 -21.41
N THR A 84 -40.91 -33.91 -20.19
CA THR A 84 -41.34 -33.21 -18.97
C THR A 84 -40.11 -32.86 -18.15
N THR A 85 -40.02 -31.61 -17.70
CA THR A 85 -39.00 -31.20 -16.73
C THR A 85 -39.59 -31.28 -15.34
N VAL A 86 -38.96 -32.09 -14.48
CA VAL A 86 -39.36 -32.26 -13.09
C VAL A 86 -38.37 -31.49 -12.23
N ARG A 87 -38.89 -30.58 -11.41
CA ARG A 87 -38.05 -29.79 -10.50
C ARG A 87 -37.51 -30.65 -9.38
N ALA A 88 -36.24 -30.45 -9.03
CA ALA A 88 -35.70 -30.98 -7.79
C ALA A 88 -36.46 -30.36 -6.60
N HIS A 89 -36.80 -31.19 -5.61
CA HIS A 89 -37.71 -30.86 -4.53
C HIS A 89 -37.05 -29.96 -3.48
N GLY A 90 -37.21 -28.65 -3.66
CA GLY A 90 -36.78 -27.62 -2.71
C GLY A 90 -35.25 -27.46 -2.59
N PRO A 91 -34.78 -26.42 -1.89
CA PRO A 91 -33.36 -26.22 -1.64
C PRO A 91 -32.82 -27.33 -0.71
N VAL A 92 -31.60 -27.79 -0.99
CA VAL A 92 -30.92 -28.84 -0.23
C VAL A 92 -29.82 -28.22 0.61
N ALA A 93 -29.75 -28.59 1.89
CA ALA A 93 -28.61 -28.28 2.73
C ALA A 93 -27.50 -29.32 2.47
N LEU A 94 -26.32 -28.85 2.04
CA LEU A 94 -25.12 -29.66 1.88
C LEU A 94 -24.12 -29.31 3.00
N ALA A 95 -23.67 -30.31 3.75
CA ALA A 95 -22.66 -30.14 4.79
C ALA A 95 -21.25 -30.22 4.17
N GLY A 96 -20.78 -29.10 3.59
CA GLY A 96 -19.44 -29.07 2.99
C GLY A 96 -18.32 -29.16 4.04
N PRO A 97 -17.36 -30.10 3.94
CA PRO A 97 -16.07 -29.94 4.61
C PRO A 97 -15.32 -28.76 3.99
N PRO A 98 -14.50 -28.02 4.76
CA PRO A 98 -13.69 -26.93 4.22
C PRO A 98 -12.69 -27.50 3.21
N GLY A 99 -12.93 -27.30 1.91
CA GLY A 99 -11.97 -27.60 0.84
C GLY A 99 -12.50 -28.35 -0.40
N VAL A 100 -13.71 -28.92 -0.40
CA VAL A 100 -14.23 -29.62 -1.60
C VAL A 100 -15.21 -28.72 -2.37
N THR A 101 -14.75 -28.16 -3.50
CA THR A 101 -15.56 -27.28 -4.37
C THR A 101 -16.25 -28.00 -5.52
N ALA A 102 -16.03 -29.31 -5.71
CA ALA A 102 -16.65 -30.12 -6.77
C ALA A 102 -17.19 -31.45 -6.21
N LEU A 103 -18.49 -31.69 -6.37
CA LEU A 103 -19.21 -32.85 -5.86
C LEU A 103 -19.78 -33.65 -7.05
N PRO A 104 -19.28 -34.87 -7.34
CA PRO A 104 -19.90 -35.72 -8.34
C PRO A 104 -21.29 -36.19 -7.88
N LEU A 105 -22.29 -36.05 -8.74
CA LEU A 105 -23.66 -36.47 -8.51
C LEU A 105 -24.06 -37.51 -9.55
N VAL A 106 -24.50 -38.69 -9.10
CA VAL A 106 -25.06 -39.75 -9.96
C VAL A 106 -26.44 -40.12 -9.44
N VAL A 107 -27.48 -40.07 -10.30
CA VAL A 107 -28.86 -40.42 -9.95
C VAL A 107 -29.36 -41.53 -10.86
N ARG A 108 -29.95 -42.59 -10.27
CA ARG A 108 -30.60 -43.69 -10.96
C ARG A 108 -32.11 -43.57 -10.85
N PHE A 109 -32.80 -43.63 -11.98
CA PHE A 109 -34.26 -43.70 -12.07
C PHE A 109 -34.69 -45.12 -12.43
N THR A 110 -35.55 -45.72 -11.63
CA THR A 110 -36.27 -46.96 -11.95
C THR A 110 -37.64 -46.61 -12.52
N HIS A 111 -38.00 -47.15 -13.68
CA HIS A 111 -39.26 -46.83 -14.36
C HIS A 111 -39.94 -48.07 -14.96
N HIS A 112 -41.26 -47.94 -15.17
CA HIS A 112 -42.13 -48.93 -15.79
C HIS A 112 -42.78 -48.36 -17.03
N GLU A 113 -42.99 -49.20 -18.03
CA GLU A 113 -43.83 -48.83 -19.17
C GLU A 113 -45.31 -48.77 -18.77
N ILE A 114 -46.04 -47.84 -19.37
CA ILE A 114 -47.49 -47.71 -19.21
C ILE A 114 -48.16 -48.40 -20.38
N ASN A 115 -49.12 -49.27 -20.09
CA ASN A 115 -49.91 -49.90 -21.14
C ASN A 115 -50.76 -48.82 -21.87
N PRO A 116 -50.59 -48.64 -23.19
CA PRO A 116 -51.25 -47.57 -23.94
C PRO A 116 -52.77 -47.73 -24.02
N VAL A 117 -53.32 -48.91 -23.71
CA VAL A 117 -54.76 -49.21 -23.74
C VAL A 117 -55.42 -49.03 -22.38
N THR A 118 -54.74 -49.40 -21.28
CA THR A 118 -55.33 -49.38 -19.93
C THR A 118 -54.85 -48.21 -19.06
N GLY A 119 -53.81 -47.49 -19.48
CA GLY A 119 -53.21 -46.38 -18.72
C GLY A 119 -52.52 -46.81 -17.42
N ARG A 120 -52.36 -48.13 -17.18
CA ARG A 120 -51.76 -48.69 -15.96
C ARG A 120 -50.32 -49.17 -16.20
N PRO A 121 -49.46 -49.18 -15.16
CA PRO A 121 -48.09 -49.67 -15.26
C PRO A 121 -48.05 -51.17 -15.61
N VAL A 122 -47.16 -51.57 -16.52
CA VAL A 122 -46.88 -52.98 -16.84
C VAL A 122 -45.93 -53.53 -15.77
N GLY A 123 -46.47 -54.27 -14.80
CA GLY A 123 -45.78 -54.65 -13.55
C GLY A 123 -44.61 -55.63 -13.66
N THR A 124 -44.14 -55.98 -14.86
CA THR A 124 -43.13 -57.06 -15.08
C THR A 124 -41.80 -56.59 -15.68
N ILE A 125 -41.62 -55.32 -16.03
CA ILE A 125 -40.34 -54.81 -16.59
C ILE A 125 -39.87 -53.61 -15.75
N HIS A 126 -38.77 -53.79 -15.02
CA HIS A 126 -38.03 -52.69 -14.39
C HIS A 126 -36.88 -52.30 -15.31
N ALA A 127 -36.94 -51.10 -15.88
CA ALA A 127 -35.80 -50.51 -16.57
C ALA A 127 -35.17 -49.43 -15.68
N THR A 128 -33.86 -49.25 -15.79
CA THR A 128 -33.11 -48.24 -15.03
C THR A 128 -32.39 -47.29 -15.98
N THR A 129 -32.34 -46.01 -15.61
CA THR A 129 -31.60 -44.96 -16.32
C THR A 129 -30.73 -44.23 -15.30
N GLU A 130 -29.42 -44.17 -15.53
CA GLU A 130 -28.46 -43.44 -14.68
C GLU A 130 -28.03 -42.13 -15.35
N LEU A 131 -27.82 -41.09 -14.54
CA LEU A 131 -27.42 -39.77 -14.98
C LEU A 131 -26.34 -39.22 -14.05
N ALA A 132 -25.23 -38.74 -14.62
CA ALA A 132 -24.08 -38.21 -13.87
C ALA A 132 -23.80 -36.73 -14.20
N THR A 133 -23.38 -35.96 -13.21
CA THR A 133 -22.87 -34.59 -13.38
C THR A 133 -21.91 -34.22 -12.24
N THR A 134 -21.27 -33.06 -12.32
CA THR A 134 -20.47 -32.49 -11.22
C THR A 134 -21.11 -31.20 -10.75
N LEU A 135 -21.43 -31.12 -9.46
CA LEU A 135 -21.92 -29.90 -8.81
C LEU A 135 -20.73 -29.11 -8.27
N ARG A 136 -20.54 -27.88 -8.72
CA ARG A 136 -19.51 -26.99 -8.22
C ARG A 136 -20.12 -25.98 -7.28
N LEU A 137 -19.54 -25.83 -6.11
CA LEU A 137 -20.02 -24.89 -5.11
C LEU A 137 -19.26 -23.58 -5.30
N ASP A 138 -19.95 -22.55 -5.80
CA ASP A 138 -19.39 -21.22 -5.93
C ASP A 138 -20.11 -20.30 -4.94
N MET A 139 -19.36 -19.80 -3.97
CA MET A 139 -19.90 -19.00 -2.88
C MET A 139 -20.18 -17.57 -3.35
N ALA A 140 -21.13 -17.43 -4.27
CA ALA A 140 -21.84 -16.19 -4.49
C ALA A 140 -22.94 -16.07 -3.43
N VAL A 141 -22.81 -15.10 -2.53
CA VAL A 141 -23.82 -14.79 -1.51
C VAL A 141 -25.14 -14.46 -2.23
N SER A 142 -26.20 -15.23 -1.98
CA SER A 142 -27.55 -14.94 -2.48
C SER A 142 -28.65 -15.37 -1.48
N PRO A 143 -29.78 -14.63 -1.43
CA PRO A 143 -30.75 -14.55 -0.30
C PRO A 143 -31.80 -15.67 -0.26
N PRO A 144 -32.48 -15.93 0.89
CA PRO A 144 -33.58 -16.91 0.96
C PRO A 144 -35.00 -16.29 0.84
N VAL A 145 -35.95 -17.14 0.43
CA VAL A 145 -37.37 -16.85 0.06
C VAL A 145 -38.26 -16.46 1.28
N PRO A 146 -39.15 -15.45 1.17
CA PRO A 146 -40.04 -15.04 2.27
C PRO A 146 -41.22 -16.01 2.50
N SER A 147 -41.59 -16.21 3.76
CA SER A 147 -42.79 -16.98 4.16
C SER A 147 -44.08 -16.18 3.95
N ALA A 148 -45.09 -16.82 3.36
CA ALA A 148 -46.37 -16.23 2.96
C ALA A 148 -47.20 -15.63 4.12
N PRO A 149 -47.90 -14.49 3.92
CA PRO A 149 -48.88 -13.96 4.85
C PRO A 149 -50.28 -14.60 4.64
N PRO A 150 -51.21 -14.50 5.62
CA PRO A 150 -52.56 -15.05 5.46
C PRO A 150 -53.44 -14.17 4.57
N VAL A 151 -54.42 -14.84 3.96
CA VAL A 151 -55.38 -14.34 2.96
C VAL A 151 -56.20 -13.14 3.44
N SER A 152 -56.23 -12.06 2.64
CA SER A 152 -57.42 -11.22 2.43
C SER A 152 -57.35 -10.51 1.06
N GLN A 153 -58.51 -10.43 0.39
CA GLN A 153 -58.71 -10.08 -1.01
C GLN A 153 -58.68 -8.55 -1.28
N ALA A 154 -57.95 -8.12 -2.32
CA ALA A 154 -58.38 -7.16 -3.37
C ALA A 154 -57.18 -6.77 -4.28
N ALA A 155 -57.43 -6.59 -5.59
CA ALA A 155 -56.49 -6.21 -6.65
C ALA A 155 -56.96 -4.90 -7.35
N PRO A 156 -56.25 -4.29 -8.33
CA PRO A 156 -54.80 -4.04 -8.48
C PRO A 156 -54.48 -2.56 -8.80
N ALA A 157 -53.22 -2.13 -8.65
CA ALA A 157 -52.66 -0.99 -9.40
C ALA A 157 -51.16 -1.21 -9.69
N GLN A 158 -50.77 -0.98 -10.94
CA GLN A 158 -49.42 -1.14 -11.47
C GLN A 158 -48.56 0.09 -11.12
N GLU A 159 -47.39 -0.13 -10.54
CA GLU A 159 -46.27 0.83 -10.54
C GLU A 159 -44.97 0.14 -10.96
N SER A 160 -44.24 0.80 -11.85
CA SER A 160 -42.94 0.45 -12.41
C SER A 160 -41.84 0.60 -11.36
N GLY A 161 -41.30 -0.54 -10.90
CA GLY A 161 -40.26 -0.60 -9.87
C GLY A 161 -38.86 -0.25 -10.37
N SER A 162 -38.30 0.82 -9.82
CA SER A 162 -36.87 1.06 -9.68
C SER A 162 -36.27 -0.03 -8.78
N GLY A 163 -35.32 -0.81 -9.31
CA GLY A 163 -34.71 -1.92 -8.60
C GLY A 163 -33.84 -1.44 -7.44
N GLN A 164 -34.32 -1.62 -6.21
CA GLN A 164 -33.51 -1.60 -5.00
C GLN A 164 -32.73 -2.93 -4.89
N TRP A 165 -31.41 -2.82 -4.71
CA TRP A 165 -30.49 -3.96 -4.71
C TRP A 165 -30.01 -4.29 -3.28
N TYR A 166 -30.86 -4.98 -2.50
CA TYR A 166 -30.61 -5.69 -1.21
C TYR A 166 -31.36 -5.20 0.05
N ASP A 167 -31.84 -6.18 0.85
CA ASP A 167 -32.64 -6.07 2.09
C ASP A 167 -31.77 -6.25 3.35
N ALA A 168 -32.10 -5.48 4.39
CA ALA A 168 -31.31 -5.08 5.56
C ALA A 168 -31.52 -5.92 6.85
N THR A 169 -32.06 -7.13 6.79
CA THR A 169 -32.51 -7.87 8.00
C THR A 169 -31.60 -9.02 8.49
N LEU A 170 -30.39 -9.18 7.94
CA LEU A 170 -29.54 -10.38 8.14
C LEU A 170 -28.41 -10.30 9.21
N TRP A 171 -28.50 -9.45 10.24
CA TRP A 171 -27.51 -9.42 11.36
C TRP A 171 -28.12 -9.53 12.76
N SER A 172 -29.24 -10.26 12.90
CA SER A 172 -29.70 -10.67 14.23
C SER A 172 -29.83 -12.19 14.34
N ARG A 173 -29.03 -12.79 15.23
CA ARG A 173 -29.55 -13.66 16.29
C ARG A 173 -28.50 -13.98 17.37
N THR A 174 -28.78 -13.37 18.52
CA THR A 174 -28.44 -13.72 19.90
C THR A 174 -28.48 -15.23 20.19
N PRO A 175 -27.69 -15.75 21.15
CA PRO A 175 -27.70 -17.17 21.51
C PRO A 175 -28.93 -17.55 22.35
N ALA A 176 -29.57 -18.67 22.03
CA ALA A 176 -30.64 -19.26 22.84
C ALA A 176 -30.08 -20.36 23.77
N GLY A 177 -30.22 -20.13 25.08
CA GLY A 177 -29.77 -21.04 26.14
C GLY A 177 -30.75 -22.18 26.44
N ALA A 178 -30.23 -23.19 27.14
CA ALA A 178 -30.98 -24.27 27.76
C ALA A 178 -31.34 -23.93 29.23
N ALA A 179 -32.60 -24.14 29.61
CA ALA A 179 -33.13 -24.01 30.98
C ALA A 179 -32.96 -25.35 31.76
N PRO A 180 -32.96 -25.33 33.11
CA PRO A 180 -34.20 -25.37 33.94
C PRO A 180 -34.07 -24.49 35.22
N GLY A 181 -35.02 -24.19 36.11
CA GLY A 181 -36.42 -24.52 36.36
C GLY A 181 -36.73 -24.32 37.87
N ARG A 182 -37.75 -23.49 38.19
CA ARG A 182 -38.58 -23.34 39.44
C ARG A 182 -38.02 -22.76 40.77
N GLY A 183 -38.72 -21.74 41.30
CA GLY A 183 -39.04 -21.55 42.74
C GLY A 183 -38.83 -20.13 43.33
N PRO A 184 -39.85 -19.45 43.94
CA PRO A 184 -39.83 -18.00 44.21
C PRO A 184 -39.64 -17.58 45.70
N ALA A 185 -39.22 -16.34 45.96
CA ALA A 185 -39.88 -15.36 46.86
C ALA A 185 -38.96 -14.24 47.45
N HIS A 186 -39.46 -13.00 47.31
CA HIS A 186 -39.46 -11.84 48.22
C HIS A 186 -38.20 -11.00 48.57
N ALA A 187 -38.45 -9.68 48.37
CA ALA A 187 -38.10 -8.51 49.19
C ALA A 187 -36.84 -7.67 48.83
N ALA A 188 -37.09 -6.39 48.56
CA ALA A 188 -36.14 -5.28 48.52
C ALA A 188 -36.09 -4.57 49.91
N PRO A 189 -35.32 -3.48 50.13
CA PRO A 189 -34.03 -3.03 49.61
C PRO A 189 -33.01 -2.66 50.73
N GLY A 190 -31.75 -2.37 50.39
CA GLY A 190 -30.81 -1.67 51.30
C GLY A 190 -29.35 -1.63 50.81
N PRO A 191 -28.65 -0.48 50.84
CA PRO A 191 -27.30 -0.34 50.30
C PRO A 191 -26.25 -0.68 51.36
N SER A 192 -25.25 -1.49 51.01
CA SER A 192 -24.00 -1.55 51.80
C SER A 192 -22.80 -1.87 50.93
N GLN A 193 -21.83 -0.96 51.00
CA GLN A 193 -20.46 -1.10 50.53
C GLN A 193 -19.84 -2.39 51.08
N SER A 194 -19.26 -3.20 50.20
CA SER A 194 -18.12 -4.04 50.53
C SER A 194 -17.34 -4.33 49.24
N ALA A 195 -16.06 -3.95 49.24
CA ALA A 195 -15.13 -4.24 48.17
C ALA A 195 -14.83 -5.75 48.10
N PRO A 196 -14.79 -6.38 46.92
CA PRO A 196 -14.17 -7.68 46.73
C PRO A 196 -12.68 -7.56 46.34
N PRO A 197 -11.89 -8.62 46.54
CA PRO A 197 -10.44 -8.58 46.69
C PRO A 197 -9.69 -8.40 45.37
N ALA A 198 -8.49 -7.82 45.48
CA ALA A 198 -7.53 -7.71 44.39
C ALA A 198 -7.24 -9.09 43.75
N PRO A 199 -7.30 -9.22 42.41
CA PRO A 199 -6.84 -10.43 41.75
C PRO A 199 -5.31 -10.47 41.78
N ALA A 200 -4.77 -11.63 42.16
CA ALA A 200 -3.34 -11.92 42.07
C ALA A 200 -2.86 -11.86 40.59
N PRO A 201 -1.61 -11.43 40.33
CA PRO A 201 -1.09 -11.36 38.96
C PRO A 201 -0.95 -12.76 38.37
N ALA A 202 -1.72 -13.05 37.33
CA ALA A 202 -1.56 -14.27 36.53
C ALA A 202 -0.34 -14.12 35.60
N PRO A 203 0.46 -15.17 35.38
CA PRO A 203 1.60 -15.13 34.47
C PRO A 203 1.12 -15.08 33.00
N GLY A 204 1.61 -14.07 32.27
CA GLY A 204 1.78 -14.04 30.80
C GLY A 204 0.63 -14.59 29.94
N GLY A 205 -0.47 -13.86 29.83
CA GLY A 205 -1.45 -14.05 28.76
C GLY A 205 -1.02 -13.35 27.45
N PRO A 206 -1.55 -13.77 26.28
CA PRO A 206 -1.36 -13.04 25.02
C PRO A 206 -1.89 -11.60 25.17
N GLY A 207 -1.13 -10.62 24.67
CA GLY A 207 -1.40 -9.18 24.83
C GLY A 207 -2.84 -8.78 24.53
N ALA A 208 -3.34 -7.74 25.21
CA ALA A 208 -4.72 -7.28 25.08
C ALA A 208 -5.01 -6.86 23.62
N ARG A 209 -6.02 -7.46 22.99
CA ARG A 209 -6.50 -7.04 21.66
C ARG A 209 -7.21 -5.70 21.75
N ARG A 210 -7.01 -4.83 20.75
CA ARG A 210 -7.72 -3.54 20.62
C ARG A 210 -9.22 -3.74 20.57
N VAL A 211 -9.66 -4.74 19.80
CA VAL A 211 -11.06 -5.14 19.70
C VAL A 211 -11.23 -6.49 20.41
N PRO A 212 -11.92 -6.53 21.57
CA PRO A 212 -12.15 -7.76 22.32
C PRO A 212 -12.86 -8.84 21.47
N GLU A 213 -12.65 -10.11 21.83
CA GLU A 213 -13.39 -11.21 21.19
C GLU A 213 -14.90 -11.04 21.41
N GLY A 214 -15.67 -10.99 20.32
CA GLY A 214 -17.12 -10.75 20.32
C GLY A 214 -17.54 -9.29 20.14
N ALA A 215 -16.62 -8.32 20.18
CA ALA A 215 -16.93 -6.93 19.87
C ALA A 215 -16.99 -6.69 18.34
N VAL A 216 -17.80 -5.71 17.92
CA VAL A 216 -18.00 -5.39 16.49
C VAL A 216 -16.74 -4.71 15.93
N ARG A 217 -16.16 -5.32 14.90
CA ARG A 217 -15.04 -4.76 14.14
C ARG A 217 -15.59 -3.88 13.01
N HIS A 218 -14.93 -2.76 12.79
CA HIS A 218 -15.21 -1.92 11.62
C HIS A 218 -14.85 -2.67 10.34
N PHE A 219 -15.73 -2.61 9.34
CA PHE A 219 -15.54 -3.22 8.03
C PHE A 219 -14.78 -2.26 7.10
N GLY A 220 -13.51 -2.05 7.41
CA GLY A 220 -12.62 -1.12 6.73
C GLY A 220 -11.21 -1.15 7.31
N PHE A 221 -10.40 -0.16 6.98
CA PHE A 221 -9.05 0.02 7.54
C PHE A 221 -8.67 1.51 7.58
N ALA A 222 -7.70 1.85 8.42
CA ALA A 222 -7.18 3.21 8.54
C ALA A 222 -5.72 3.29 8.13
N ALA A 223 -5.36 4.26 7.31
CA ALA A 223 -3.99 4.63 7.06
C ALA A 223 -3.59 5.82 7.95
N VAL A 224 -2.48 5.69 8.67
CA VAL A 224 -1.98 6.69 9.62
C VAL A 224 -0.62 7.20 9.15
N ASP A 225 -0.55 8.52 8.92
CA ASP A 225 0.72 9.24 8.81
C ASP A 225 1.00 9.94 10.15
N PHE A 226 1.86 9.34 10.95
CA PHE A 226 2.34 9.96 12.19
C PHE A 226 3.52 10.87 11.84
N GLY A 227 3.28 12.17 11.66
CA GLY A 227 4.34 13.12 11.28
C GLY A 227 5.11 13.71 12.46
N THR A 228 6.17 14.45 12.18
CA THR A 228 6.97 15.15 13.21
C THR A 228 6.23 16.35 13.80
N THR A 229 5.51 17.09 12.94
CA THR A 229 4.80 18.33 13.31
C THR A 229 3.29 18.16 13.30
N ASN A 230 2.74 17.38 12.36
CA ASN A 230 1.30 17.10 12.24
C ASN A 230 1.09 15.64 11.84
N SER A 231 -0.01 15.03 12.27
CA SER A 231 -0.42 13.67 11.95
C SER A 231 -1.78 13.67 11.25
N THR A 232 -2.01 12.69 10.37
CA THR A 232 -3.27 12.52 9.64
C THR A 232 -3.72 11.07 9.65
N VAL A 233 -5.04 10.86 9.57
CA VAL A 233 -5.66 9.54 9.45
C VAL A 233 -6.62 9.56 8.28
N THR A 234 -6.59 8.53 7.45
CA THR A 234 -7.55 8.33 6.35
C THR A 234 -8.16 6.94 6.45
N VAL A 235 -9.48 6.87 6.58
CA VAL A 235 -10.21 5.60 6.65
C VAL A 235 -10.71 5.22 5.26
N HIS A 236 -10.56 3.94 4.92
CA HIS A 236 -11.31 3.32 3.84
C HIS A 236 -12.46 2.50 4.41
N ASP A 237 -13.69 2.81 4.00
CA ASP A 237 -14.90 2.14 4.50
C ASP A 237 -15.59 1.31 3.40
N MET A 238 -15.84 0.02 3.68
CA MET A 238 -16.39 -0.92 2.69
C MET A 238 -17.92 -0.85 2.50
N ARG A 239 -18.61 0.14 3.06
CA ARG A 239 -20.06 0.30 2.90
C ARG A 239 -20.36 0.68 1.46
N GLN A 240 -21.25 -0.09 0.83
CA GLN A 240 -21.75 0.26 -0.48
C GLN A 240 -22.66 1.49 -0.36
N LEU A 241 -22.30 2.56 -1.05
CA LEU A 241 -23.20 3.68 -1.32
C LEU A 241 -23.86 3.47 -2.69
N ASP A 242 -24.99 4.14 -2.88
CA ASP A 242 -25.60 4.29 -4.21
C ASP A 242 -24.55 4.79 -5.21
N VAL A 243 -24.55 4.22 -6.42
CA VAL A 243 -23.64 4.64 -7.50
C VAL A 243 -23.99 6.08 -7.88
N ARG A 244 -23.21 7.03 -7.38
CA ARG A 244 -23.31 8.44 -7.75
C ARG A 244 -22.57 8.66 -9.07
N ALA A 245 -23.12 9.49 -9.95
CA ALA A 245 -22.45 9.88 -11.19
C ALA A 245 -21.20 10.74 -10.94
N MET A 246 -21.14 11.41 -9.78
CA MET A 246 -20.09 12.35 -9.39
C MET A 246 -19.98 12.38 -7.86
N SER A 247 -18.79 12.69 -7.32
CA SER A 247 -18.63 12.89 -5.87
C SER A 247 -19.44 14.09 -5.36
N ARG A 248 -19.78 14.10 -4.07
CA ARG A 248 -20.44 15.25 -3.44
C ARG A 248 -19.61 16.53 -3.53
N HIS A 249 -18.29 16.40 -3.43
CA HIS A 249 -17.37 17.53 -3.50
C HIS A 249 -17.23 18.08 -4.92
N GLN A 250 -17.13 17.21 -5.93
CA GLN A 250 -17.14 17.63 -7.34
C GLN A 250 -18.50 18.24 -7.71
N GLU A 251 -19.62 17.70 -7.24
CA GLU A 251 -20.95 18.26 -7.48
C GLU A 251 -21.10 19.66 -6.84
N ALA A 252 -20.58 19.83 -5.61
CA ALA A 252 -20.54 21.14 -4.95
C ALA A 252 -19.69 22.14 -5.72
N ARG A 253 -18.53 21.73 -6.24
CA ARG A 253 -17.69 22.59 -7.07
C ARG A 253 -18.35 22.92 -8.40
N LEU A 254 -18.95 21.94 -9.07
CA LEU A 254 -19.70 22.16 -10.31
C LEU A 254 -20.85 23.15 -10.09
N ARG A 255 -21.54 23.04 -8.95
CA ARG A 255 -22.61 23.97 -8.55
C ARG A 255 -22.10 25.40 -8.42
N GLU A 256 -20.96 25.61 -7.77
CA GLU A 256 -20.31 26.92 -7.64
C GLU A 256 -19.91 27.49 -9.00
N GLU A 257 -19.22 26.71 -9.82
CA GLU A 257 -18.73 27.14 -11.15
C GLU A 257 -19.88 27.45 -12.12
N LEU A 258 -20.95 26.64 -12.10
CA LEU A 258 -22.13 26.92 -12.90
C LEU A 258 -22.88 28.16 -12.40
N ARG A 259 -22.96 28.36 -11.09
CA ARG A 259 -23.60 29.56 -10.53
C ARG A 259 -22.88 30.82 -11.02
N GLU A 260 -21.55 30.83 -10.98
CA GLU A 260 -20.74 31.95 -11.48
C GLU A 260 -20.95 32.18 -12.99
N LEU A 261 -20.88 31.12 -13.80
CA LEU A 261 -21.09 31.23 -15.25
C LEU A 261 -22.50 31.71 -15.62
N LEU A 262 -23.53 31.24 -14.91
CA LEU A 262 -24.92 31.57 -15.19
C LEU A 262 -25.31 32.97 -14.69
N ALA A 263 -24.62 33.48 -13.65
CA ALA A 263 -24.78 34.85 -13.16
C ALA A 263 -23.98 35.89 -13.98
N ASP A 264 -23.02 35.46 -14.80
CA ASP A 264 -22.24 36.37 -15.64
C ASP A 264 -23.06 36.89 -16.83
N ALA A 265 -23.47 38.16 -16.73
CA ALA A 265 -24.25 38.85 -17.76
C ALA A 265 -23.49 39.06 -19.08
N ASP A 266 -22.16 38.98 -19.08
CA ASP A 266 -21.28 39.18 -20.23
C ASP A 266 -20.74 37.86 -20.82
N ALA A 267 -21.14 36.71 -20.25
CA ALA A 267 -20.80 35.40 -20.78
C ALA A 267 -21.15 35.25 -22.27
N CYS A 268 -20.30 34.52 -23.00
CA CYS A 268 -20.36 34.34 -24.46
C CYS A 268 -20.18 35.62 -25.30
N GLY A 269 -19.83 36.77 -24.70
CA GLY A 269 -19.43 37.99 -25.39
C GLY A 269 -20.42 38.46 -26.46
N GLY A 270 -20.01 38.41 -27.73
CA GLY A 270 -20.84 38.85 -28.87
C GLY A 270 -22.16 38.09 -29.03
N GLU A 271 -22.26 36.87 -28.49
CA GLU A 271 -23.45 36.01 -28.62
C GLU A 271 -24.34 36.00 -27.35
N ARG A 272 -24.12 36.96 -26.42
CA ARG A 272 -24.82 37.06 -25.13
C ARG A 272 -26.35 37.01 -25.21
N ALA A 273 -26.95 37.54 -26.27
CA ALA A 273 -28.41 37.55 -26.43
C ALA A 273 -28.95 36.13 -26.67
N GLN A 274 -28.28 35.36 -27.52
CA GLN A 274 -28.64 33.97 -27.80
C GLN A 274 -28.38 33.07 -26.59
N TRP A 275 -27.32 33.35 -25.83
CA TRP A 275 -27.05 32.69 -24.56
C TRP A 275 -28.18 32.90 -23.54
N ARG A 276 -28.61 34.14 -23.32
CA ARG A 276 -29.72 34.46 -22.39
C ARG A 276 -31.05 33.82 -22.80
N GLU A 277 -31.35 33.78 -24.10
CA GLU A 277 -32.54 33.08 -24.61
C GLU A 277 -32.49 31.59 -24.27
N LEU A 278 -31.35 30.93 -24.54
CA LEU A 278 -31.14 29.52 -24.18
C LEU A 278 -31.30 29.28 -22.68
N LEU A 279 -30.71 30.12 -21.83
CA LEU A 279 -30.82 29.99 -20.38
C LEU A 279 -32.26 30.16 -19.90
N THR A 280 -33.00 31.11 -20.47
CA THR A 280 -34.43 31.29 -20.18
C THR A 280 -35.25 30.05 -20.55
N ASP A 281 -34.96 29.44 -21.70
CA ASP A 281 -35.61 28.19 -22.10
C ASP A 281 -35.24 27.03 -21.14
N VAL A 282 -34.01 27.02 -20.59
CA VAL A 282 -33.57 25.95 -19.67
C VAL A 282 -34.27 26.12 -18.33
N ALA A 283 -34.26 27.35 -17.80
CA ALA A 283 -34.92 27.71 -16.56
C ALA A 283 -36.40 27.33 -16.56
N ARG A 284 -37.13 27.60 -17.64
CA ARG A 284 -38.56 27.21 -17.77
C ARG A 284 -38.80 25.70 -17.75
N GLN A 285 -37.83 24.89 -18.16
CA GLN A 285 -37.97 23.43 -18.19
C GLN A 285 -37.53 22.78 -16.87
N TYR A 286 -36.52 23.34 -16.21
CA TYR A 286 -35.83 22.70 -15.07
C TYR A 286 -36.19 23.29 -13.70
N LEU A 287 -36.86 24.44 -13.65
CA LEU A 287 -37.38 25.04 -12.43
C LEU A 287 -38.91 24.84 -12.34
N THR A 288 -39.42 24.67 -11.12
CA THR A 288 -40.85 24.60 -10.83
C THR A 288 -41.55 25.94 -11.06
N ASP A 289 -42.87 25.95 -11.32
CA ASP A 289 -43.65 27.15 -11.69
C ASP A 289 -43.50 28.36 -10.73
N GLY A 290 -43.14 28.12 -9.46
CA GLY A 290 -42.87 29.17 -8.46
C GLY A 290 -41.47 29.79 -8.54
N ASP A 291 -40.49 29.06 -9.07
CA ASP A 291 -39.07 29.44 -9.16
C ASP A 291 -38.65 29.78 -10.60
N ALA A 292 -39.52 29.51 -11.57
CA ALA A 292 -39.28 29.84 -12.97
C ALA A 292 -39.27 31.37 -13.21
N PRO A 293 -38.41 31.86 -14.12
CA PRO A 293 -38.34 33.28 -14.45
C PRO A 293 -39.67 33.78 -15.04
N ARG A 294 -40.20 34.88 -14.47
CA ARG A 294 -41.37 35.59 -15.03
C ARG A 294 -41.09 36.06 -16.46
N PRO A 295 -42.11 36.31 -17.30
CA PRO A 295 -41.90 36.84 -18.65
C PRO A 295 -41.09 38.14 -18.62
N GLY A 296 -39.87 38.13 -19.17
CA GLY A 296 -38.93 39.25 -19.17
C GLY A 296 -37.84 39.23 -18.08
N ALA A 297 -37.83 38.24 -17.19
CA ALA A 297 -36.77 38.02 -16.20
C ALA A 297 -35.56 37.28 -16.80
N ASP A 298 -34.37 37.47 -16.22
CA ASP A 298 -33.13 36.83 -16.64
C ASP A 298 -33.11 35.35 -16.20
N GLY A 299 -33.20 34.44 -17.18
CA GLY A 299 -33.14 33.01 -16.92
C GLY A 299 -31.82 32.52 -16.34
N GLY A 300 -30.71 33.22 -16.60
CA GLY A 300 -29.41 32.89 -16.02
C GLY A 300 -29.39 33.13 -14.51
N GLN A 301 -29.88 34.30 -14.08
CA GLN A 301 -29.98 34.63 -12.66
C GLN A 301 -30.92 33.67 -11.91
N ALA A 302 -32.07 33.33 -12.50
CA ALA A 302 -33.00 32.38 -11.87
C ALA A 302 -32.36 30.99 -11.64
N LEU A 303 -31.57 30.50 -12.59
CA LEU A 303 -30.82 29.26 -12.44
C LEU A 303 -29.68 29.38 -11.43
N ALA A 304 -28.97 30.51 -11.39
CA ALA A 304 -27.93 30.78 -10.41
C ALA A 304 -28.50 30.82 -8.97
N ASP A 305 -29.62 31.49 -8.77
CA ASP A 305 -30.33 31.56 -7.49
C ASP A 305 -30.82 30.17 -7.05
N ALA A 306 -31.28 29.34 -8.00
CA ALA A 306 -31.64 27.95 -7.73
C ALA A 306 -30.42 27.12 -7.28
N LEU A 307 -29.26 27.27 -7.93
CA LEU A 307 -28.02 26.61 -7.51
C LEU A 307 -27.61 27.05 -6.10
N GLU A 308 -27.67 28.35 -5.81
CA GLU A 308 -27.29 28.96 -4.53
C GLU A 308 -28.21 28.52 -3.37
N SER A 309 -29.52 28.43 -3.62
CA SER A 309 -30.51 28.01 -2.63
C SER A 309 -30.55 26.51 -2.34
N GLY A 310 -29.71 25.71 -3.01
CA GLY A 310 -29.71 24.26 -2.83
C GLY A 310 -30.83 23.54 -3.60
N HIS A 311 -31.42 24.18 -4.62
CA HIS A 311 -32.51 23.60 -5.41
C HIS A 311 -32.10 22.28 -6.09
N GLY A 312 -33.03 21.33 -6.15
CA GLY A 312 -32.83 20.00 -6.71
C GLY A 312 -31.99 19.09 -5.79
N GLY A 313 -32.47 17.86 -5.57
CA GLY A 313 -31.73 16.84 -4.82
C GLY A 313 -30.52 16.27 -5.59
N ASP A 314 -29.96 15.17 -5.07
CA ASP A 314 -28.77 14.49 -5.65
C ASP A 314 -28.89 14.30 -7.17
N GLY A 315 -27.91 14.81 -7.92
CA GLY A 315 -27.82 14.65 -9.37
C GLY A 315 -28.52 15.73 -10.22
N TRP A 316 -29.25 16.68 -9.62
CA TRP A 316 -29.90 17.76 -10.36
C TRP A 316 -28.90 18.67 -11.09
N VAL A 317 -27.78 19.01 -10.44
CA VAL A 317 -26.72 19.85 -11.03
C VAL A 317 -26.15 19.20 -12.29
N HIS A 318 -25.93 17.88 -12.25
CA HIS A 318 -25.47 17.12 -13.41
C HIS A 318 -26.50 17.10 -14.54
N ALA A 319 -27.79 16.97 -14.22
CA ALA A 319 -28.87 17.03 -15.19
C ALA A 319 -28.99 18.42 -15.84
N LEU A 320 -28.90 19.50 -15.05
CA LEU A 320 -28.88 20.88 -15.55
C LEU A 320 -27.72 21.10 -16.51
N TYR A 321 -26.52 20.67 -16.14
CA TYR A 321 -25.36 20.76 -17.02
C TYR A 321 -25.56 20.01 -18.34
N THR A 322 -26.00 18.76 -18.26
CA THR A 322 -26.25 17.92 -19.45
C THR A 322 -27.29 18.58 -20.37
N ALA A 323 -28.31 19.22 -19.79
CA ALA A 323 -29.30 19.97 -20.54
C ALA A 323 -28.70 21.17 -21.28
N LEU A 324 -27.80 21.90 -20.62
CA LEU A 324 -27.06 23.02 -21.22
C LEU A 324 -26.20 22.54 -22.39
N GLU A 325 -25.43 21.46 -22.24
CA GLU A 325 -24.61 20.91 -23.32
C GLU A 325 -25.44 20.48 -24.53
N LEU A 326 -26.50 19.70 -24.31
CA LEU A 326 -27.37 19.21 -25.39
C LEU A 326 -28.03 20.37 -26.15
N ARG A 327 -28.43 21.42 -25.43
CA ARG A 327 -29.05 22.60 -26.05
C ARG A 327 -28.03 23.45 -26.78
N VAL A 328 -26.83 23.67 -26.22
CA VAL A 328 -25.74 24.37 -26.91
C VAL A 328 -25.35 23.64 -28.20
N ALA A 329 -25.31 22.30 -28.19
CA ALA A 329 -24.99 21.49 -29.36
C ALA A 329 -25.99 21.65 -30.52
N SER A 330 -27.25 22.00 -30.23
CA SER A 330 -28.32 22.19 -31.23
C SER A 330 -28.51 23.64 -31.68
N ARG A 331 -27.70 24.60 -31.19
CA ARG A 331 -27.71 26.00 -31.61
C ARG A 331 -26.70 26.30 -32.71
N ASP A 332 -26.66 27.57 -33.12
CA ASP A 332 -25.77 28.05 -34.17
C ASP A 332 -24.27 27.88 -33.79
N GLU A 333 -23.42 27.83 -34.82
CA GLU A 333 -21.98 27.60 -34.67
C GLU A 333 -21.28 28.66 -33.81
N ARG A 334 -21.74 29.92 -33.82
CA ARG A 334 -21.08 31.01 -33.09
C ARG A 334 -21.32 30.89 -31.60
N LEU A 335 -22.57 30.68 -31.19
CA LEU A 335 -22.89 30.43 -29.79
C LEU A 335 -22.19 29.16 -29.30
N ARG A 336 -22.18 28.09 -30.09
CA ARG A 336 -21.51 26.84 -29.72
C ARG A 336 -20.01 27.03 -29.45
N ARG A 337 -19.30 27.77 -30.32
CA ARG A 337 -17.88 28.09 -30.13
C ARG A 337 -17.62 28.97 -28.90
N ALA A 338 -18.56 29.83 -28.52
CA ALA A 338 -18.43 30.71 -27.36
C ALA A 338 -18.76 30.00 -26.04
N ALA A 339 -19.83 29.19 -26.00
CA ALA A 339 -20.37 28.59 -24.78
C ALA A 339 -19.69 27.26 -24.39
N THR A 340 -19.35 26.40 -25.35
CA THR A 340 -18.76 25.08 -25.07
C THR A 340 -17.46 25.17 -24.24
N PRO A 341 -16.49 26.08 -24.53
CA PRO A 341 -15.29 26.21 -23.71
C PRO A 341 -15.58 26.62 -22.26
N LEU A 342 -16.60 27.45 -22.02
CA LEU A 342 -16.98 27.90 -20.68
C LEU A 342 -17.60 26.77 -19.87
N LEU A 343 -18.54 26.02 -20.47
CA LEU A 343 -19.15 24.84 -19.83
C LEU A 343 -18.10 23.77 -19.52
N HIS A 344 -17.21 23.47 -20.47
CA HIS A 344 -16.12 22.53 -20.24
C HIS A 344 -15.16 22.98 -19.13
N GLN A 345 -14.93 24.30 -18.96
CA GLN A 345 -14.13 24.82 -17.85
C GLN A 345 -14.80 24.55 -16.50
N CYS A 346 -16.12 24.71 -16.39
CA CYS A 346 -16.85 24.36 -15.16
C CYS A 346 -16.66 22.88 -14.81
N TYR A 347 -16.79 21.99 -15.79
CA TYR A 347 -16.57 20.54 -15.60
C TYR A 347 -15.13 20.19 -15.26
N HIS A 348 -14.16 20.82 -15.94
CA HIS A 348 -12.75 20.61 -15.66
C HIS A 348 -12.42 20.98 -14.21
N ARG A 349 -12.85 22.16 -13.75
CA ARG A 349 -12.62 22.61 -12.37
C ARG A 349 -13.36 21.76 -11.36
N ALA A 350 -14.55 21.25 -11.70
CA ALA A 350 -15.23 20.27 -10.86
C ALA A 350 -14.41 18.99 -10.73
N PHE A 351 -13.94 18.41 -11.83
CA PHE A 351 -13.15 17.17 -11.83
C PHE A 351 -11.71 17.33 -11.30
N ASP A 352 -11.20 18.55 -11.17
CA ASP A 352 -9.97 18.84 -10.42
C ASP A 352 -10.12 18.53 -8.91
N VAL A 353 -11.36 18.47 -8.39
CA VAL A 353 -11.65 18.06 -7.02
C VAL A 353 -11.58 16.54 -6.89
N LEU A 354 -10.87 16.06 -5.86
CA LEU A 354 -10.68 14.63 -5.60
C LEU A 354 -12.00 13.94 -5.24
N PRO A 355 -12.35 12.80 -5.87
CA PRO A 355 -13.59 12.07 -5.63
C PRO A 355 -13.44 11.10 -4.44
N LEU A 356 -12.95 11.60 -3.30
CA LEU A 356 -12.59 10.75 -2.16
C LEU A 356 -13.77 9.92 -1.63
N ASP A 357 -14.98 10.48 -1.57
CA ASP A 357 -16.18 9.77 -1.09
C ASP A 357 -16.65 8.65 -2.04
N VAL A 358 -16.49 8.83 -3.36
CA VAL A 358 -16.73 7.80 -4.39
C VAL A 358 -15.69 6.69 -4.28
N LEU A 359 -14.44 7.05 -4.01
CA LEU A 359 -13.35 6.11 -3.72
C LEU A 359 -13.43 5.49 -2.31
N ARG A 360 -14.43 5.90 -1.51
CA ARG A 360 -14.63 5.50 -0.12
C ARG A 360 -13.41 5.76 0.79
N LEU A 361 -12.70 6.84 0.51
CA LEU A 361 -11.57 7.35 1.30
C LEU A 361 -12.04 8.56 2.10
N PHE A 362 -11.85 8.53 3.42
CA PHE A 362 -12.34 9.57 4.31
C PHE A 362 -11.21 10.05 5.21
N PRO A 363 -10.63 11.24 4.94
CA PRO A 363 -9.81 11.94 5.91
C PRO A 363 -10.62 12.14 7.19
N VAL A 364 -10.10 11.66 8.32
CA VAL A 364 -10.81 11.64 9.60
C VAL A 364 -10.76 13.01 10.24
N ASP A 365 -11.88 13.47 10.79
CA ASP A 365 -11.88 14.63 11.70
C ASP A 365 -11.28 14.21 13.04
N LEU A 366 -10.07 14.69 13.33
CA LEU A 366 -9.27 14.27 14.48
C LEU A 366 -9.48 15.14 15.73
N ASP A 367 -10.34 16.16 15.63
CA ASP A 367 -10.71 16.99 16.77
C ASP A 367 -12.17 17.50 16.67
N GLN A 368 -12.62 18.15 17.75
CA GLN A 368 -13.98 18.70 17.86
C GLN A 368 -14.25 19.89 16.92
N SER A 369 -13.20 20.50 16.35
CA SER A 369 -13.32 21.55 15.34
C SER A 369 -13.53 21.01 13.93
N GLY A 370 -13.51 19.69 13.75
CA GLY A 370 -13.64 19.07 12.43
C GLY A 370 -12.36 19.18 11.61
N THR A 371 -11.19 19.36 12.24
CA THR A 371 -9.94 19.41 11.49
C THR A 371 -9.46 18.00 11.15
N THR A 372 -8.98 17.83 9.93
CA THR A 372 -8.50 16.54 9.39
C THR A 372 -6.98 16.37 9.53
N GLU A 373 -6.35 17.27 10.31
CA GLU A 373 -4.92 17.31 10.61
C GLU A 373 -4.75 17.67 12.08
N LEU A 374 -3.99 16.88 12.82
CA LEU A 374 -3.76 17.12 14.24
C LEU A 374 -2.28 17.40 14.50
N ALA A 375 -1.96 18.41 15.31
CA ALA A 375 -0.57 18.68 15.69
C ALA A 375 0.04 17.46 16.40
N SER A 376 1.25 17.07 16.01
CA SER A 376 2.02 15.96 16.61
C SER A 376 2.69 16.35 17.92
N ARG A 377 1.98 17.19 18.70
CA ARG A 377 2.31 17.57 20.07
C ARG A 377 1.60 16.60 20.99
N ILE A 378 2.35 15.99 21.89
CA ILE A 378 1.84 15.04 22.88
C ILE A 378 1.79 15.74 24.23
N GLU A 379 0.66 15.66 24.91
CA GLU A 379 0.49 16.13 26.28
C GLU A 379 0.19 14.93 27.17
N VAL A 380 0.97 14.76 28.23
CA VAL A 380 0.77 13.67 29.19
C VAL A 380 -0.38 14.03 30.11
N VAL A 381 -1.44 13.23 30.08
CA VAL A 381 -2.67 13.43 30.85
C VAL A 381 -2.64 12.63 32.16
N ALA A 382 -2.10 11.41 32.10
CA ALA A 382 -1.92 10.55 33.28
C ALA A 382 -0.70 9.64 33.10
N THR A 383 -0.08 9.27 34.22
CA THR A 383 1.04 8.32 34.29
C THR A 383 0.73 7.10 35.18
N ASP A 384 -0.36 7.15 35.96
CA ASP A 384 -0.79 6.11 36.93
C ASP A 384 -2.32 5.95 36.85
N PRO A 385 -2.89 4.73 36.67
CA PRO A 385 -2.23 3.41 36.60
C PRO A 385 -1.54 3.10 35.28
N GLU A 386 -1.81 3.86 34.22
CA GLU A 386 -1.19 3.69 32.90
C GLU A 386 -0.91 5.05 32.27
N LEU A 387 0.11 5.11 31.40
CA LEU A 387 0.37 6.28 30.58
C LEU A 387 -0.83 6.57 29.67
N ARG A 388 -1.29 7.82 29.69
CA ARG A 388 -2.31 8.34 28.78
C ARG A 388 -1.90 9.70 28.29
N VAL A 389 -2.12 9.93 27.01
CA VAL A 389 -1.76 11.17 26.34
C VAL A 389 -2.92 11.74 25.56
N ARG A 390 -2.82 13.03 25.27
CA ARG A 390 -3.63 13.73 24.29
C ARG A 390 -2.72 14.28 23.20
N MET A 391 -3.24 14.37 21.98
CA MET A 391 -2.59 15.09 20.88
C MET A 391 -3.39 16.33 20.48
N GLY A 392 -2.71 17.34 19.91
CA GLY A 392 -3.34 18.56 19.39
C GLY A 392 -2.77 19.87 19.94
N PRO A 393 -3.44 21.01 19.69
CA PRO A 393 -2.99 22.32 20.17
C PRO A 393 -3.07 22.42 21.70
N GLU A 394 -2.29 23.33 22.28
CA GLU A 394 -2.29 23.60 23.72
C GLU A 394 -3.65 24.09 24.18
N ARG A 395 -4.23 23.42 25.18
CA ARG A 395 -5.34 24.00 25.93
C ARG A 395 -4.78 24.58 27.22
N ILE A 396 -4.70 25.90 27.31
CA ILE A 396 -4.46 26.58 28.58
C ILE A 396 -5.59 26.15 29.52
N PRO A 397 -5.31 25.49 30.66
CA PRO A 397 -6.36 25.16 31.61
C PRO A 397 -7.00 26.45 32.14
N VAL A 398 -8.32 26.60 31.96
CA VAL A 398 -9.07 27.66 32.64
C VAL A 398 -9.20 27.26 34.11
N GLY A 399 -8.32 27.82 34.95
CA GLY A 399 -8.18 27.46 36.37
C GLY A 399 -6.84 26.77 36.60
N GLY A 400 -5.96 27.43 37.37
CA GLY A 400 -4.53 27.12 37.48
C GLY A 400 -4.17 25.63 37.62
N LEU A 401 -3.00 25.29 37.07
CA LEU A 401 -2.42 23.95 37.06
C LEU A 401 -2.46 23.31 38.47
N PRO A 402 -2.95 22.07 38.61
CA PRO A 402 -2.62 21.26 39.78
C PRO A 402 -1.09 21.14 39.87
N MET A 403 -0.55 21.14 41.10
CA MET A 403 0.87 20.90 41.37
C MET A 403 1.33 19.62 40.64
N GLY A 404 2.16 19.79 39.58
CA GLY A 404 2.60 18.73 38.66
C GLY A 404 2.09 18.93 37.22
N GLY A 405 2.37 20.10 36.62
CA GLY A 405 1.79 20.52 35.34
C GLY A 405 1.97 19.51 34.19
N ALA A 406 0.97 19.43 33.31
CA ALA A 406 0.98 18.54 32.15
C ALA A 406 2.20 18.83 31.27
N GLN A 407 3.15 17.88 31.22
CA GLN A 407 4.32 17.98 30.37
C GLN A 407 3.91 17.74 28.92
N SER A 408 4.41 18.58 28.02
CA SER A 408 4.13 18.45 26.60
C SER A 408 5.42 18.27 25.79
N HIS A 409 5.36 17.36 24.83
CA HIS A 409 6.49 16.94 24.02
C HIS A 409 6.18 17.14 22.54
N ARG A 410 7.17 17.62 21.78
CA ARG A 410 7.12 17.75 20.31
C ARG A 410 8.26 16.97 19.67
N GLY A 411 8.15 16.68 18.38
CA GLY A 411 9.22 16.01 17.64
C GLY A 411 9.51 14.57 18.05
N VAL A 412 8.63 13.94 18.84
CA VAL A 412 8.84 12.58 19.39
C VAL A 412 9.13 11.54 18.31
N LYS A 413 8.60 11.71 17.09
CA LYS A 413 8.87 10.86 15.92
C LYS A 413 10.37 10.73 15.63
N GLN A 414 11.16 11.77 15.89
CA GLN A 414 12.61 11.75 15.65
C GLN A 414 13.34 10.69 16.51
N TYR A 415 12.73 10.26 17.61
CA TYR A 415 13.27 9.27 18.55
C TYR A 415 12.71 7.85 18.32
N LEU A 416 11.84 7.66 17.33
CA LEU A 416 11.20 6.38 17.04
C LEU A 416 12.23 5.25 16.89
N GLY A 417 12.10 4.20 17.70
CA GLY A 417 12.98 3.04 17.70
C GLY A 417 14.35 3.27 18.34
N ARG A 418 14.48 4.25 19.26
CA ARG A 418 15.73 4.54 19.98
C ARG A 418 15.72 4.27 21.48
N ASP A 419 14.62 3.75 22.04
CA ASP A 419 14.44 3.58 23.50
C ASP A 419 14.86 4.84 24.29
N HIS A 420 14.53 6.03 23.75
CA HIS A 420 14.91 7.30 24.35
C HIS A 420 14.05 7.55 25.59
N VAL A 421 14.67 7.59 26.77
CA VAL A 421 13.98 7.90 28.04
C VAL A 421 13.57 9.36 28.03
N MET A 422 12.32 9.64 28.38
CA MET A 422 11.78 11.00 28.40
C MET A 422 12.09 11.65 29.76
N PRO A 423 12.89 12.73 29.80
CA PRO A 423 13.30 13.34 31.06
C PRO A 423 12.10 13.85 31.87
N GLY A 424 11.95 13.37 33.11
CA GLY A 424 10.83 13.75 33.98
C GLY A 424 9.58 12.88 33.85
N LEU A 425 9.63 11.83 33.00
CA LEU A 425 8.58 10.82 32.83
C LEU A 425 9.09 9.40 33.06
N GLU A 426 10.23 9.23 33.73
CA GLU A 426 10.80 7.91 33.99
C GLU A 426 9.77 6.99 34.69
N PRO A 427 9.55 5.76 34.20
CA PRO A 427 10.37 4.99 33.25
C PRO A 427 9.96 5.09 31.76
N PHE A 428 9.05 5.98 31.38
CA PHE A 428 8.50 6.03 30.02
C PHE A 428 9.50 6.54 28.97
N THR A 429 9.41 5.96 27.78
CA THR A 429 10.23 6.27 26.62
C THR A 429 9.47 7.07 25.55
N ALA A 430 10.19 7.61 24.57
CA ALA A 430 9.57 8.24 23.40
C ALA A 430 8.67 7.26 22.63
N ASP A 431 9.02 5.98 22.58
CA ASP A 431 8.20 4.93 21.94
C ASP A 431 6.89 4.72 22.71
N ASP A 432 6.88 4.85 24.05
CA ASP A 432 5.66 4.80 24.86
C ASP A 432 4.74 5.98 24.56
N LEU A 433 5.30 7.19 24.42
CA LEU A 433 4.52 8.37 24.02
C LEU A 433 3.98 8.22 22.59
N ILE A 434 4.78 7.72 21.64
CA ILE A 434 4.33 7.47 20.26
C ILE A 434 3.19 6.45 20.25
N ARG A 435 3.32 5.35 21.00
CA ARG A 435 2.26 4.33 21.14
C ARG A 435 0.96 4.94 21.63
N GLU A 436 0.99 5.72 22.72
CA GLU A 436 -0.20 6.37 23.25
C GLU A 436 -0.75 7.46 22.31
N GLY A 437 0.11 8.17 21.58
CA GLY A 437 -0.31 9.11 20.53
C GLY A 437 -1.04 8.40 19.37
N LEU A 438 -0.52 7.24 18.93
CA LEU A 438 -1.19 6.40 17.94
C LEU A 438 -2.53 5.86 18.46
N ARG A 439 -2.61 5.48 19.75
CA ARG A 439 -3.89 5.14 20.39
C ARG A 439 -4.88 6.29 20.29
N TYR A 440 -4.45 7.49 20.66
CA TYR A 440 -5.29 8.69 20.60
C TYR A 440 -5.86 8.93 19.18
N LEU A 441 -5.01 8.89 18.15
CA LEU A 441 -5.45 9.06 16.76
C LEU A 441 -6.46 7.99 16.32
N LEU A 442 -6.23 6.75 16.72
CA LEU A 442 -7.09 5.62 16.40
C LEU A 442 -8.43 5.67 17.15
N ASP A 443 -8.44 6.17 18.39
CA ASP A 443 -9.66 6.40 19.17
C ASP A 443 -10.47 7.58 18.60
N GLN A 444 -9.82 8.68 18.18
CA GLN A 444 -10.50 9.77 17.46
C GLN A 444 -11.12 9.29 16.14
N ALA A 445 -10.45 8.38 15.42
CA ALA A 445 -11.02 7.76 14.23
C ALA A 445 -12.23 6.87 14.55
N ASP A 446 -12.20 6.09 15.63
CA ASP A 446 -13.36 5.31 16.09
C ASP A 446 -14.54 6.23 16.46
N GLU A 447 -14.27 7.36 17.15
CA GLU A 447 -15.27 8.38 17.50
C GLU A 447 -15.90 9.02 16.26
N TYR A 448 -15.09 9.40 15.27
CA TYR A 448 -15.56 9.94 14.00
C TYR A 448 -16.50 8.98 13.26
N LEU A 449 -16.15 7.69 13.21
CA LEU A 449 -16.98 6.66 12.58
C LEU A 449 -18.30 6.44 13.34
N ALA A 450 -18.26 6.47 14.67
CA ALA A 450 -19.42 6.34 15.53
C ALA A 450 -20.37 7.56 15.44
N ALA A 451 -19.82 8.76 15.25
CA ALA A 451 -20.59 10.00 15.07
C ALA A 451 -21.35 10.03 13.73
N ASN A 452 -20.93 9.24 12.74
CA ASN A 452 -21.45 9.26 11.37
C ASN A 452 -22.06 7.90 10.93
N PRO A 453 -23.06 7.36 11.65
CA PRO A 453 -23.55 5.98 11.45
C PRO A 453 -24.32 5.76 10.15
N LYS A 454 -24.74 6.83 9.47
CA LYS A 454 -25.38 6.76 8.16
C LYS A 454 -24.37 6.60 7.02
N GLU A 455 -23.12 6.99 7.24
CA GLU A 455 -22.09 7.04 6.20
C GLU A 455 -21.11 5.87 6.29
N PHE A 456 -20.90 5.33 7.49
CA PHE A 456 -19.88 4.32 7.77
C PHE A 456 -20.44 3.02 8.36
N HIS A 457 -19.70 1.94 8.20
CA HIS A 457 -19.87 0.74 9.02
C HIS A 457 -19.51 1.04 10.47
N GLN A 458 -20.29 0.48 11.39
CA GLN A 458 -20.05 0.64 12.83
C GLN A 458 -19.06 -0.41 13.33
N GLY A 459 -18.44 -0.12 14.48
CA GLY A 459 -17.40 -0.94 15.10
C GLY A 459 -16.07 -0.18 15.21
N ARG A 460 -15.08 -0.81 15.85
CA ARG A 460 -13.74 -0.24 16.03
C ARG A 460 -12.77 -0.72 14.97
N LEU A 461 -11.83 0.14 14.59
CA LEU A 461 -10.76 -0.19 13.64
C LEU A 461 -9.83 -1.27 14.21
N ASP A 462 -9.56 -2.31 13.43
CA ASP A 462 -8.66 -3.43 13.80
C ASP A 462 -7.66 -3.78 12.69
N HIS A 463 -7.59 -2.91 11.67
CA HIS A 463 -6.68 -3.00 10.55
C HIS A 463 -6.11 -1.61 10.25
N VAL A 464 -4.79 -1.50 10.37
CA VAL A 464 -4.08 -0.22 10.27
C VAL A 464 -2.92 -0.34 9.28
N VAL A 465 -2.83 0.63 8.38
CA VAL A 465 -1.71 0.84 7.46
C VAL A 465 -0.86 1.99 8.01
N MET A 466 0.42 1.75 8.26
CA MET A 466 1.33 2.74 8.83
C MET A 466 2.35 3.19 7.78
N THR A 467 2.45 4.50 7.56
CA THR A 467 3.54 5.08 6.77
C THR A 467 4.74 5.40 7.66
N TYR A 468 5.92 5.46 7.06
CA TYR A 468 7.19 5.71 7.76
C TYR A 468 8.19 6.41 6.82
N PRO A 469 9.21 7.09 7.38
CA PRO A 469 10.18 7.81 6.55
C PRO A 469 10.93 6.88 5.59
N THR A 470 11.15 7.32 4.35
CA THR A 470 11.73 6.58 3.22
C THR A 470 13.09 5.97 3.54
N VAL A 471 13.87 6.64 4.40
CA VAL A 471 15.23 6.23 4.78
C VAL A 471 15.33 5.64 6.18
N ALA A 472 14.19 5.28 6.78
CA ALA A 472 14.14 4.59 8.06
C ALA A 472 14.68 3.16 7.95
N PRO A 473 15.58 2.72 8.86
CA PRO A 473 16.10 1.36 8.85
C PRO A 473 15.00 0.35 9.21
N PRO A 474 15.13 -0.94 8.86
CA PRO A 474 14.09 -1.94 9.08
C PRO A 474 13.66 -2.11 10.54
N ALA A 475 14.58 -1.87 11.48
CA ALA A 475 14.30 -1.81 12.92
C ALA A 475 13.13 -0.89 13.27
N VAL A 476 13.06 0.28 12.64
CA VAL A 476 12.00 1.28 12.86
C VAL A 476 10.64 0.72 12.41
N ARG A 477 10.59 0.02 11.27
CA ARG A 477 9.37 -0.62 10.78
C ARG A 477 8.89 -1.75 11.69
N ARG A 478 9.82 -2.62 12.12
CA ARG A 478 9.50 -3.68 13.10
C ARG A 478 8.97 -3.07 14.39
N ARG A 479 9.62 -2.03 14.89
CA ARG A 479 9.18 -1.34 16.10
C ARG A 479 7.79 -0.73 15.95
N LEU A 480 7.49 -0.06 14.83
CA LEU A 480 6.13 0.43 14.57
C LEU A 480 5.09 -0.70 14.57
N ARG A 481 5.40 -1.85 13.96
CA ARG A 481 4.51 -3.03 13.99
C ARG A 481 4.31 -3.55 15.40
N GLU A 482 5.34 -3.56 16.24
CA GLU A 482 5.24 -3.95 17.64
C GLU A 482 4.38 -2.98 18.46
N LEU A 483 4.60 -1.67 18.31
CA LEU A 483 3.86 -0.63 19.05
C LEU A 483 2.37 -0.66 18.72
N VAL A 484 2.00 -0.86 17.45
CA VAL A 484 0.59 -0.88 17.00
C VAL A 484 -0.05 -2.26 17.17
N GLY A 485 0.71 -3.33 16.96
CA GLY A 485 0.24 -4.71 17.04
C GLY A 485 0.15 -5.24 18.47
N ALA A 486 0.42 -6.53 18.65
CA ALA A 486 0.32 -7.21 19.96
C ALA A 486 1.51 -6.97 20.91
N GLY A 487 2.46 -6.10 20.55
CA GLY A 487 3.71 -5.89 21.28
C GLY A 487 4.82 -6.88 20.93
N ALA A 488 6.03 -6.65 21.47
CA ALA A 488 7.15 -7.57 21.34
C ALA A 488 6.94 -8.79 22.26
N GLY A 489 7.16 -10.00 21.72
CA GLY A 489 6.98 -11.25 22.46
C GLY A 489 7.72 -11.26 23.80
N GLY A 490 6.97 -11.19 24.90
CA GLY A 490 7.49 -11.33 26.27
C GLY A 490 7.80 -10.03 27.03
N ALA A 491 7.57 -8.82 26.50
CA ALA A 491 7.98 -7.60 27.24
C ALA A 491 7.20 -6.27 27.00
N GLY A 492 6.13 -6.18 26.20
CA GLY A 492 5.40 -4.90 26.08
C GLY A 492 3.95 -4.98 25.60
N ASP A 493 3.11 -4.07 26.09
CA ASP A 493 1.72 -3.89 25.69
C ASP A 493 1.63 -3.03 24.41
N GLY A 494 1.62 -3.65 23.23
CA GLY A 494 1.24 -2.96 21.99
C GLY A 494 -0.22 -2.49 22.01
N LEU A 495 -0.68 -1.78 20.98
CA LEU A 495 -2.08 -1.31 20.92
C LEU A 495 -3.10 -2.44 20.68
N GLY A 496 -2.64 -3.64 20.32
CA GLY A 496 -3.48 -4.82 20.13
C GLY A 496 -4.22 -4.87 18.80
N VAL A 497 -3.80 -4.08 17.80
CA VAL A 497 -4.37 -4.13 16.44
C VAL A 497 -4.02 -5.47 15.81
N THR A 498 -5.02 -6.17 15.25
CA THR A 498 -4.82 -7.52 14.67
C THR A 498 -4.03 -7.49 13.37
N LEU A 499 -4.29 -6.52 12.49
CA LEU A 499 -3.64 -6.39 11.19
C LEU A 499 -2.90 -5.06 11.08
N VAL A 500 -1.56 -5.12 10.99
CA VAL A 500 -0.71 -3.94 10.80
C VAL A 500 0.08 -4.10 9.51
N ASP A 501 -0.14 -3.20 8.56
CA ASP A 501 0.57 -3.16 7.27
C ASP A 501 1.58 -1.99 7.27
N THR A 502 2.84 -2.26 6.94
CA THR A 502 3.92 -1.27 6.85
C THR A 502 4.61 -1.30 5.49
N GLN A 503 3.88 -1.60 4.41
CA GLN A 503 4.48 -1.71 3.09
C GLN A 503 4.80 -0.38 2.41
N PHE A 504 4.10 0.69 2.79
CA PHE A 504 4.24 1.99 2.13
C PHE A 504 5.13 2.92 2.95
N ASP A 505 6.28 3.29 2.42
CA ASP A 505 7.02 4.45 2.92
C ASP A 505 6.33 5.76 2.49
N GLU A 506 6.73 6.88 3.10
CA GLU A 506 6.13 8.20 2.89
C GLU A 506 6.20 8.67 1.43
N ALA A 507 7.33 8.45 0.73
CA ALA A 507 7.48 8.88 -0.66
C ALA A 507 6.64 8.03 -1.63
N VAL A 508 6.59 6.71 -1.41
CA VAL A 508 5.75 5.79 -2.20
C VAL A 508 4.27 6.06 -1.96
N ALA A 509 3.87 6.30 -0.71
CA ALA A 509 2.50 6.68 -0.37
C ALA A 509 2.10 8.00 -1.05
N ALA A 510 2.96 9.03 -1.00
CA ALA A 510 2.75 10.28 -1.72
C ALA A 510 2.64 10.07 -3.24
N ALA A 511 3.45 9.19 -3.83
CA ALA A 511 3.32 8.86 -5.25
C ALA A 511 1.97 8.22 -5.60
N LEU A 512 1.49 7.32 -4.75
CA LEU A 512 0.19 6.67 -4.93
C LEU A 512 -0.97 7.68 -4.83
N PHE A 513 -0.83 8.74 -4.03
CA PHE A 513 -1.78 9.84 -4.03
C PHE A 513 -1.85 10.56 -5.38
N PHE A 514 -0.71 10.84 -6.03
CA PHE A 514 -0.74 11.48 -7.35
C PHE A 514 -1.28 10.56 -8.45
N ILE A 515 -1.01 9.25 -8.37
CA ILE A 515 -1.63 8.27 -9.26
C ILE A 515 -3.15 8.23 -9.01
N MET A 516 -3.59 8.22 -7.76
CA MET A 516 -5.00 8.29 -7.39
C MET A 516 -5.65 9.56 -7.94
N ARG A 517 -5.02 10.73 -7.80
CA ARG A 517 -5.53 11.99 -8.33
C ARG A 517 -5.71 11.92 -9.85
N ASP A 518 -4.73 11.38 -10.56
CA ASP A 518 -4.75 11.34 -12.02
C ASP A 518 -5.72 10.28 -12.60
N PHE A 519 -6.11 9.24 -11.83
CA PHE A 519 -6.90 8.10 -12.32
C PHE A 519 -8.16 7.75 -11.52
N GLY A 520 -8.33 8.27 -10.31
CA GLY A 520 -9.35 7.84 -9.35
C GLY A 520 -10.75 8.42 -9.59
N GLY A 521 -10.86 9.49 -10.38
CA GLY A 521 -12.14 10.04 -10.85
C GLY A 521 -12.59 9.37 -12.14
N ASP A 522 -12.65 10.15 -13.22
CA ASP A 522 -12.85 9.58 -14.55
C ASP A 522 -11.54 8.99 -15.06
N PHE A 523 -11.36 7.69 -14.83
CA PHE A 523 -10.16 6.99 -15.28
C PHE A 523 -10.02 6.96 -16.81
N VAL A 524 -11.10 7.10 -17.59
CA VAL A 524 -11.02 7.14 -19.07
C VAL A 524 -10.37 8.44 -19.49
N ALA A 525 -10.84 9.57 -18.94
CA ALA A 525 -10.19 10.86 -19.13
C ALA A 525 -8.75 10.85 -18.60
N GLY A 526 -8.53 10.25 -17.42
CA GLY A 526 -7.21 10.06 -16.82
C GLY A 526 -6.23 9.31 -17.72
N VAL A 527 -6.66 8.21 -18.34
CA VAL A 527 -5.87 7.44 -19.31
C VAL A 527 -5.50 8.27 -20.53
N GLU A 528 -6.45 8.99 -21.13
CA GLU A 528 -6.15 9.82 -22.30
C GLU A 528 -5.19 10.98 -21.95
N ALA A 529 -5.40 11.63 -20.81
CA ALA A 529 -4.53 12.67 -20.31
C ALA A 529 -3.12 12.13 -19.99
N PHE A 530 -3.02 10.92 -19.44
CA PHE A 530 -1.74 10.23 -19.24
C PHE A 530 -1.04 9.98 -20.57
N ARG A 531 -1.74 9.38 -21.56
CA ARG A 531 -1.18 9.07 -22.89
C ARG A 531 -0.67 10.32 -23.61
N ALA A 532 -1.41 11.43 -23.53
CA ALA A 532 -1.02 12.70 -24.16
C ALA A 532 0.28 13.29 -23.60
N ARG A 533 0.60 12.97 -22.33
CA ARG A 533 1.79 13.48 -21.62
C ARG A 533 2.96 12.49 -21.61
N CYS A 534 2.75 11.26 -22.07
CA CYS A 534 3.74 10.19 -21.99
C CYS A 534 4.42 9.91 -23.32
N ARG A 535 5.60 9.31 -23.24
CA ARG A 535 6.35 8.83 -24.42
C ARG A 535 5.86 7.43 -24.80
N PRO A 536 5.66 7.13 -26.08
CA PRO A 536 5.37 5.76 -26.51
C PRO A 536 6.61 4.88 -26.27
N LEU A 537 6.37 3.62 -25.89
CA LEU A 537 7.45 2.64 -25.77
C LEU A 537 7.94 2.22 -27.16
N PRO A 538 9.27 2.11 -27.40
CA PRO A 538 9.79 1.67 -28.69
C PRO A 538 9.23 0.31 -29.11
N GLY A 539 8.80 0.19 -30.35
CA GLY A 539 8.30 -1.08 -30.92
C GLY A 539 6.85 -1.43 -30.58
N THR A 540 6.09 -0.53 -29.94
CA THR A 540 4.65 -0.71 -29.70
C THR A 540 3.87 0.60 -29.78
N ASP A 541 2.67 0.55 -30.34
CA ASP A 541 1.68 1.64 -30.40
C ASP A 541 0.67 1.58 -29.23
N ARG A 542 0.77 0.55 -28.38
CA ARG A 542 -0.17 0.23 -27.30
C ARG A 542 0.45 0.37 -25.90
N ALA A 543 1.62 0.99 -25.78
CA ALA A 543 2.21 1.24 -24.47
C ALA A 543 2.94 2.57 -24.39
N TRP A 544 2.84 3.20 -23.23
CA TRP A 544 3.37 4.52 -22.91
C TRP A 544 4.10 4.49 -21.59
N GLN A 545 5.07 5.38 -21.41
CA GLN A 545 5.82 5.51 -20.17
C GLN A 545 6.13 6.96 -19.82
N GLN A 546 6.26 7.22 -18.53
CA GLN A 546 6.85 8.44 -17.98
C GLN A 546 7.65 8.17 -16.71
N ASN A 547 8.72 8.94 -16.50
CA ASN A 547 9.50 9.00 -15.29
C ASN A 547 8.99 10.15 -14.42
N VAL A 548 8.69 9.84 -13.17
CA VAL A 548 8.09 10.75 -12.19
C VAL A 548 8.99 10.82 -10.96
N LEU A 549 9.36 12.04 -10.57
CA LEU A 549 10.04 12.30 -9.30
C LEU A 549 9.05 12.88 -8.30
N VAL A 550 8.94 12.26 -7.12
CA VAL A 550 8.18 12.78 -5.99
C VAL A 550 9.16 13.35 -4.97
N ILE A 551 8.89 14.59 -4.53
CA ILE A 551 9.65 15.32 -3.52
C ILE A 551 8.67 15.72 -2.43
N ASP A 552 8.69 14.99 -1.32
CA ASP A 552 7.94 15.32 -0.11
C ASP A 552 8.86 16.03 0.90
N ILE A 553 8.58 17.29 1.21
CA ILE A 553 9.29 18.06 2.24
C ILE A 553 8.29 18.35 3.35
N GLY A 554 8.32 17.48 4.36
CA GLY A 554 7.48 17.57 5.54
C GLY A 554 7.98 18.59 6.56
N GLY A 555 7.49 18.42 7.79
CA GLY A 555 7.95 19.19 8.95
C GLY A 555 9.36 18.77 9.38
N GLY A 556 9.58 17.48 9.66
CA GLY A 556 10.90 16.99 10.10
C GLY A 556 11.71 16.24 9.03
N THR A 557 11.04 15.70 8.01
CA THR A 557 11.65 14.77 7.04
C THR A 557 11.57 15.29 5.61
N THR A 558 12.50 14.83 4.78
CA THR A 558 12.45 14.95 3.32
C THR A 558 12.48 13.54 2.75
N ASP A 559 11.54 13.24 1.86
CA ASP A 559 11.27 11.92 1.33
C ASP A 559 11.16 11.99 -0.20
N LEU A 560 11.96 11.18 -0.89
CA LEU A 560 12.16 11.26 -2.35
C LEU A 560 11.96 9.88 -2.98
N ALA A 561 11.14 9.81 -4.03
CA ALA A 561 10.96 8.61 -4.83
C ALA A 561 10.99 8.94 -6.32
N LEU A 562 11.72 8.12 -7.08
CA LEU A 562 11.74 8.15 -8.53
C LEU A 562 11.04 6.90 -9.05
N ILE A 563 9.96 7.11 -9.81
CA ILE A 563 9.05 6.05 -10.25
C ILE A 563 8.90 6.12 -11.76
N ASN A 564 8.95 4.98 -12.43
CA ASN A 564 8.50 4.83 -13.80
C ASN A 564 7.04 4.37 -13.80
N LEU A 565 6.18 5.11 -14.51
CA LEU A 565 4.80 4.72 -14.74
C LEU A 565 4.67 4.20 -16.17
N ARG A 566 4.36 2.91 -16.32
CA ARG A 566 4.11 2.29 -17.62
C ARG A 566 2.64 1.98 -17.78
N LEU A 567 2.01 2.52 -18.82
CA LEU A 567 0.64 2.20 -19.18
C LEU A 567 0.64 1.30 -20.43
N LYS A 568 -0.10 0.19 -20.40
CA LYS A 568 -0.29 -0.72 -21.53
C LYS A 568 -1.77 -0.90 -21.82
N ASP A 569 -2.17 -0.76 -23.08
CA ASP A 569 -3.45 -1.26 -23.56
C ASP A 569 -3.35 -2.79 -23.72
N ALA A 570 -3.92 -3.51 -22.75
CA ALA A 570 -3.95 -4.96 -22.68
C ALA A 570 -5.31 -5.53 -23.13
N THR A 571 -6.10 -4.75 -23.88
CA THR A 571 -7.40 -5.21 -24.42
C THR A 571 -7.18 -6.47 -25.28
N PRO A 572 -7.79 -7.62 -24.91
CA PRO A 572 -7.71 -8.85 -25.69
C PRO A 572 -8.28 -8.67 -27.09
N ASP A 573 -7.86 -9.52 -28.03
CA ASP A 573 -8.46 -9.53 -29.36
C ASP A 573 -9.95 -9.91 -29.29
N PRO A 574 -10.81 -9.28 -30.10
CA PRO A 574 -12.25 -9.56 -30.12
C PRO A 574 -12.53 -11.03 -30.46
N VAL A 575 -13.51 -11.64 -29.79
CA VAL A 575 -13.99 -12.98 -30.12
C VAL A 575 -14.80 -12.92 -31.44
N PRO A 576 -14.75 -13.92 -32.33
CA PRO A 576 -15.55 -13.93 -33.56
C PRO A 576 -17.05 -13.65 -33.30
N GLY A 577 -17.58 -12.59 -33.90
CA GLY A 577 -18.97 -12.13 -33.73
C GLY A 577 -19.16 -10.91 -32.82
N GLN A 578 -18.13 -10.47 -32.10
CA GLN A 578 -18.13 -9.18 -31.40
C GLN A 578 -17.62 -8.06 -32.33
N ASP A 579 -18.34 -6.94 -32.36
CA ASP A 579 -17.89 -5.75 -33.07
C ASP A 579 -16.87 -4.99 -32.19
N PRO A 580 -15.60 -4.84 -32.64
CA PRO A 580 -14.53 -4.20 -31.87
C PRO A 580 -14.83 -2.76 -31.46
N ARG A 581 -15.78 -2.09 -32.12
CA ARG A 581 -16.20 -0.71 -31.79
C ARG A 581 -17.03 -0.64 -30.51
N PHE A 582 -17.62 -1.76 -30.10
CA PHE A 582 -18.49 -1.85 -28.91
C PHE A 582 -17.88 -2.70 -27.79
N THR A 583 -16.64 -3.17 -27.96
CA THR A 583 -15.87 -3.82 -26.90
C THR A 583 -15.15 -2.78 -26.07
N GLY A 584 -15.23 -2.90 -24.75
CA GLY A 584 -14.51 -2.00 -23.83
C GLY A 584 -13.00 -2.21 -23.88
N ARG A 585 -12.23 -1.35 -23.20
CA ARG A 585 -10.76 -1.44 -23.15
C ARG A 585 -10.24 -1.86 -21.80
N LEU A 586 -9.16 -2.64 -21.80
CA LEU A 586 -8.38 -2.97 -20.60
C LEU A 586 -7.04 -2.24 -20.65
N TYR A 587 -6.83 -1.35 -19.70
CA TYR A 587 -5.55 -0.70 -19.49
C TYR A 587 -4.88 -1.25 -18.23
N VAL A 588 -3.56 -1.43 -18.28
CA VAL A 588 -2.74 -1.85 -17.15
C VAL A 588 -1.68 -0.79 -16.89
N LEU A 589 -1.74 -0.18 -15.71
CA LEU A 589 -0.74 0.74 -15.20
C LEU A 589 0.21 -0.02 -14.26
N THR A 590 1.48 -0.07 -14.61
CA THR A 590 2.54 -0.75 -13.85
C THR A 590 3.50 0.32 -13.30
N PRO A 591 3.33 0.75 -12.04
CA PRO A 591 4.29 1.63 -11.36
C PRO A 591 5.54 0.84 -10.95
N THR A 592 6.73 1.34 -11.26
CA THR A 592 8.01 0.71 -10.90
C THR A 592 8.86 1.70 -10.11
N LEU A 593 9.24 1.35 -8.88
CA LEU A 593 10.17 2.16 -8.10
C LEU A 593 11.58 2.02 -8.69
N LEU A 594 12.10 3.10 -9.28
CA LEU A 594 13.43 3.12 -9.83
C LEU A 594 14.48 3.43 -8.76
N GLY A 595 14.12 4.22 -7.75
CA GLY A 595 14.95 4.45 -6.58
C GLY A 595 14.29 5.39 -5.56
N SER A 596 14.75 5.36 -4.31
CA SER A 596 14.26 6.27 -3.26
C SER A 596 15.38 6.70 -2.32
N THR A 597 15.27 7.93 -1.80
CA THR A 597 16.18 8.50 -0.80
C THR A 597 15.46 9.55 0.07
N GLY A 598 16.16 10.23 0.96
CA GLY A 598 15.59 11.18 1.90
C GLY A 598 16.49 11.44 3.10
N HIS A 599 15.99 12.20 4.07
CA HIS A 599 16.71 12.56 5.29
C HIS A 599 15.76 12.79 6.47
N LEU A 600 16.10 12.24 7.64
CA LEU A 600 15.21 12.15 8.80
C LEU A 600 15.05 13.45 9.62
N GLN A 601 15.96 14.40 9.44
CA GLN A 601 15.99 15.70 10.14
C GLN A 601 16.28 16.86 9.17
N LEU A 602 15.75 16.77 7.95
CA LEU A 602 15.86 17.80 6.92
C LEU A 602 14.44 18.10 6.46
N GLY A 603 13.84 19.16 7.00
CA GLY A 603 12.46 19.53 6.74
C GLY A 603 12.19 20.97 7.22
N GLY A 604 10.92 21.35 7.28
CA GLY A 604 10.49 22.67 7.73
C GLY A 604 10.96 23.06 9.14
N ASP A 605 11.14 22.12 10.06
CA ASP A 605 11.60 22.35 11.44
C ASP A 605 13.06 22.83 11.44
N LEU A 606 13.94 22.26 10.60
CA LEU A 606 15.32 22.75 10.46
C LEU A 606 15.36 24.16 9.87
N MET A 607 14.51 24.43 8.86
CA MET A 607 14.39 25.75 8.27
C MET A 607 13.94 26.79 9.30
N THR A 608 12.98 26.43 10.17
CA THR A 608 12.56 27.28 11.29
C THR A 608 13.67 27.48 12.30
N LEU A 609 14.44 26.43 12.63
CA LEU A 609 15.56 26.53 13.56
C LEU A 609 16.60 27.55 13.09
N ARG A 610 16.84 27.69 11.77
CA ARG A 610 17.69 28.75 11.22
C ARG A 610 17.12 30.15 11.44
N LEU A 611 15.83 30.33 11.21
CA LEU A 611 15.16 31.62 11.46
C LEU A 611 15.14 31.94 12.96
N PHE A 612 14.90 30.95 13.81
CA PHE A 612 14.98 31.07 15.26
C PHE A 612 16.36 31.57 15.70
N ARG A 613 17.45 30.98 15.19
CA ARG A 613 18.82 31.42 15.49
C ARG A 613 19.07 32.86 15.05
N TRP A 614 18.53 33.26 13.89
CA TRP A 614 18.60 34.64 13.42
C TRP A 614 17.83 35.60 14.32
N TYR A 615 16.60 35.27 14.73
CA TYR A 615 15.82 36.10 15.66
C TYR A 615 16.51 36.21 17.01
N LYS A 616 17.02 35.10 17.57
CA LYS A 616 17.80 35.10 18.81
C LYS A 616 19.00 36.05 18.71
N ALA A 617 19.72 36.02 17.59
CA ALA A 617 20.80 36.96 17.30
C ALA A 617 20.30 38.41 17.19
N ALA A 618 19.15 38.67 16.56
CA ALA A 618 18.58 40.02 16.42
C ALA A 618 18.17 40.64 17.76
N PHE A 619 17.54 39.85 18.64
CA PHE A 619 17.21 40.28 20.00
C PHE A 619 18.48 40.53 20.82
N ALA A 620 19.47 39.63 20.73
CA ALA A 620 20.75 39.82 21.42
C ALA A 620 21.50 41.06 20.92
N ASP A 621 21.55 41.29 19.61
CA ASP A 621 22.15 42.48 18.99
C ASP A 621 21.51 43.77 19.49
N HIS A 622 20.17 43.81 19.54
CA HIS A 622 19.41 44.93 20.06
C HIS A 622 19.70 45.19 21.54
N LEU A 623 19.70 44.15 22.37
CA LEU A 623 19.92 44.27 23.81
C LEU A 623 21.36 44.66 24.16
N LEU A 624 22.36 44.10 23.47
CA LEU A 624 23.77 44.47 23.62
C LEU A 624 24.03 45.91 23.16
N THR A 625 23.29 46.40 22.17
CA THR A 625 23.41 47.77 21.67
C THR A 625 22.70 48.79 22.56
N SER A 626 21.48 48.49 23.01
CA SER A 626 20.63 49.42 23.77
C SER A 626 20.89 49.40 25.27
N GLN A 627 21.38 48.27 25.82
CA GLN A 627 21.63 48.08 27.25
C GLN A 627 23.01 47.44 27.53
N PRO A 628 24.13 47.99 27.00
CA PRO A 628 25.45 47.37 27.13
C PRO A 628 25.89 47.20 28.59
N GLU A 629 25.52 48.14 29.47
CA GLU A 629 25.79 48.12 30.92
C GLU A 629 25.24 46.85 31.59
N ARG A 630 24.06 46.38 31.17
CA ARG A 630 23.42 45.18 31.73
C ARG A 630 24.15 43.89 31.37
N PHE A 631 24.85 43.91 30.24
CA PHE A 631 25.54 42.75 29.67
C PHE A 631 27.06 42.95 29.63
N GLU A 632 27.62 43.78 30.53
CA GLU A 632 29.04 44.13 30.56
C GLU A 632 29.95 42.89 30.57
N HIS A 633 29.61 41.87 31.37
CA HIS A 633 30.35 40.59 31.39
C HIS A 633 30.32 39.87 30.02
N VAL A 634 29.19 39.90 29.32
CA VAL A 634 29.07 39.30 27.98
C VAL A 634 29.91 40.08 26.99
N VAL A 635 29.80 41.42 26.97
CA VAL A 635 30.58 42.30 26.10
C VAL A 635 32.08 42.14 26.32
N GLY A 636 32.53 42.07 27.58
CA GLY A 636 33.93 41.85 27.93
C GLY A 636 34.47 40.46 27.54
N SER A 637 33.58 39.48 27.31
CA SER A 637 33.93 38.13 26.86
C SER A 637 33.90 37.98 25.33
N LEU A 638 33.26 38.91 24.61
CA LEU A 638 33.20 38.89 23.16
C LEU A 638 34.57 39.22 22.55
N LYS A 639 34.96 38.45 21.53
CA LYS A 639 36.19 38.67 20.75
C LYS A 639 35.89 39.47 19.49
N GLY A 640 36.93 40.03 18.87
CA GLY A 640 36.80 40.62 17.53
C GLY A 640 36.27 39.58 16.52
N PRO A 641 35.31 39.94 15.64
CA PRO A 641 34.84 41.30 15.35
C PRO A 641 33.64 41.78 16.18
N TYR A 642 33.11 40.99 17.11
CA TYR A 642 31.86 41.30 17.82
C TYR A 642 32.01 42.42 18.84
N ALA A 643 33.21 42.55 19.41
CA ALA A 643 33.57 43.65 20.29
C ALA A 643 34.95 44.21 19.93
N VAL A 644 35.10 45.53 20.05
CA VAL A 644 36.35 46.28 19.86
C VAL A 644 36.51 47.24 21.04
N ASP A 645 37.69 47.25 21.65
CA ASP A 645 38.00 48.08 22.83
C ASP A 645 36.98 47.94 23.98
N GLY A 646 36.49 46.71 24.21
CA GLY A 646 35.51 46.41 25.26
C GLY A 646 34.09 46.92 24.97
N ARG A 647 33.79 47.31 23.73
CA ARG A 647 32.44 47.75 23.30
C ARG A 647 31.89 46.83 22.23
N TYR A 648 30.60 46.50 22.35
CA TYR A 648 29.87 45.76 21.34
C TYR A 648 29.79 46.55 20.03
N VAL A 649 29.95 45.86 18.90
CA VAL A 649 29.78 46.45 17.57
C VAL A 649 28.42 46.02 17.01
N PRO A 650 27.45 46.95 16.84
CA PRO A 650 26.11 46.61 16.36
C PRO A 650 26.11 45.89 15.01
N ARG A 651 25.10 45.05 14.78
CA ARG A 651 24.88 44.18 13.62
C ARG A 651 25.88 43.04 13.42
N THR A 652 26.98 42.99 14.15
CA THR A 652 28.01 41.96 13.93
C THR A 652 27.55 40.53 14.22
N LEU A 653 26.53 40.35 15.07
CA LEU A 653 25.85 39.06 15.27
C LEU A 653 24.96 38.66 14.08
N LEU A 654 24.41 39.63 13.33
CA LEU A 654 23.51 39.39 12.20
C LEU A 654 24.25 39.21 10.87
N ASP A 655 25.42 39.84 10.72
CA ASP A 655 26.23 39.79 9.50
C ASP A 655 26.98 38.45 9.34
N ARG A 656 26.80 37.51 10.27
CA ARG A 656 27.46 36.19 10.29
C ARG A 656 26.44 35.08 10.55
N ASP A 657 26.67 33.93 9.92
CA ASP A 657 25.86 32.74 10.12
C ASP A 657 26.06 32.20 11.56
N PRO A 658 24.99 32.03 12.36
CA PRO A 658 25.06 31.42 13.69
C PRO A 658 25.63 30.00 13.73
N GLU A 659 25.67 29.30 12.59
CA GLU A 659 26.26 27.96 12.46
C GLU A 659 27.77 27.99 12.12
N MET A 660 28.35 29.17 11.88
CA MET A 660 29.76 29.29 11.55
C MET A 660 30.65 29.02 12.76
N GLU A 661 31.75 28.29 12.55
CA GLU A 661 32.75 28.07 13.59
C GLU A 661 33.26 29.41 14.16
N GLY A 662 33.28 29.52 15.50
CA GLY A 662 33.66 30.75 16.20
C GLY A 662 32.52 31.74 16.43
N TYR A 663 31.28 31.43 16.01
CA TYR A 663 30.11 32.21 16.42
C TYR A 663 29.89 32.10 17.94
N PRO A 664 29.63 33.20 18.67
CA PRO A 664 29.58 33.21 20.13
C PRO A 664 28.22 32.75 20.69
N ALA A 665 27.75 31.57 20.29
CA ALA A 665 26.40 31.07 20.62
C ALA A 665 26.10 31.04 22.13
N ASP A 666 27.07 30.61 22.94
CA ASP A 666 26.91 30.55 24.40
C ASP A 666 26.79 31.94 25.05
N LEU A 667 27.42 32.96 24.45
CA LEU A 667 27.31 34.34 24.92
C LEU A 667 25.98 34.96 24.47
N VAL A 668 25.51 34.63 23.26
CA VAL A 668 24.17 35.03 22.77
C VAL A 668 23.07 34.44 23.66
N ASP A 669 23.19 33.17 24.07
CA ASP A 669 22.22 32.53 24.98
C ASP A 669 22.19 33.17 26.37
N ARG A 670 23.30 33.74 26.85
CA ARG A 670 23.29 34.52 28.11
C ARG A 670 22.51 35.83 28.02
N VAL A 671 22.33 36.36 26.81
CA VAL A 671 21.54 37.59 26.56
C VAL A 671 20.08 37.24 26.31
N VAL A 672 19.84 36.17 25.54
CA VAL A 672 18.51 35.67 25.19
C VAL A 672 18.46 34.19 25.59
N PRO A 673 18.12 33.87 26.84
CA PRO A 673 18.15 32.50 27.35
C PRO A 673 17.06 31.67 26.72
N THR A 674 17.44 30.62 25.99
CA THR A 674 16.48 29.68 25.38
C THR A 674 16.87 28.23 25.55
N ARG A 675 17.98 27.89 26.23
CA ARG A 675 18.36 26.50 26.51
C ARG A 675 17.73 26.00 27.83
N TRP A 676 16.99 24.89 27.78
CA TRP A 676 16.24 24.34 28.93
C TRP A 676 16.53 22.86 29.24
N SER A 677 17.48 22.23 28.53
CA SER A 677 17.89 20.86 28.85
C SER A 677 18.64 20.80 30.20
N ALA A 678 18.48 19.70 30.94
CA ALA A 678 19.05 19.56 32.29
C ALA A 678 20.58 19.74 32.36
N GLU A 679 21.28 19.53 31.25
CA GLU A 679 22.74 19.69 31.14
C GLU A 679 23.18 21.15 30.90
N THR A 680 22.27 22.03 30.47
CA THR A 680 22.59 23.38 29.99
C THR A 680 22.08 24.52 30.88
N VAL A 681 21.20 24.25 31.86
CA VAL A 681 20.65 25.28 32.74
C VAL A 681 21.69 25.72 33.79
N VAL A 682 22.31 26.89 33.60
CA VAL A 682 23.36 27.40 34.50
C VAL A 682 22.86 28.52 35.45
N THR A 683 21.81 29.29 35.12
CA THR A 683 21.42 30.46 35.94
C THR A 683 19.95 30.96 35.86
N VAL A 684 19.14 30.53 34.88
CA VAL A 684 17.73 30.98 34.69
C VAL A 684 16.77 29.85 35.09
N SER A 685 15.52 30.17 35.47
CA SER A 685 14.51 29.12 35.68
C SER A 685 14.31 28.35 34.36
N ARG A 686 14.31 27.01 34.42
CA ARG A 686 14.12 26.14 33.25
C ARG A 686 12.85 26.52 32.47
N GLU A 687 11.78 26.83 33.21
CA GLU A 687 10.48 27.23 32.67
C GLU A 687 10.55 28.53 31.88
N ASP A 688 11.30 29.53 32.36
CA ASP A 688 11.44 30.81 31.64
C ASP A 688 12.24 30.66 30.35
N ALA A 689 13.31 29.86 30.36
CA ALA A 689 14.11 29.59 29.16
C ALA A 689 13.29 28.82 28.11
N GLU A 690 12.56 27.78 28.54
CA GLU A 690 11.66 27.02 27.67
C GLU A 690 10.55 27.89 27.08
N GLN A 691 9.95 28.77 27.88
CA GLN A 691 8.91 29.68 27.37
C GLN A 691 9.46 30.73 26.39
N THR A 692 10.68 31.21 26.64
CA THR A 692 11.37 32.15 25.73
C THR A 692 11.70 31.46 24.40
N PHE A 693 12.13 30.19 24.44
CA PHE A 693 12.30 29.37 23.25
C PHE A 693 11.01 29.29 22.44
N TRP A 694 9.88 28.91 23.06
CA TRP A 694 8.62 28.72 22.33
C TRP A 694 8.10 30.02 21.70
N LEU A 695 8.20 31.16 22.38
CA LEU A 695 7.80 32.44 21.82
C LEU A 695 8.65 32.84 20.59
N LEU A 696 9.96 32.62 20.64
CA LEU A 696 10.85 32.86 19.50
C LEU A 696 10.63 31.83 18.38
N TRP A 697 10.30 30.59 18.73
CA TRP A 697 9.99 29.53 17.77
C TRP A 697 8.71 29.85 16.99
N GLU A 698 7.65 30.28 17.67
CA GLU A 698 6.39 30.70 17.03
C GLU A 698 6.60 31.90 16.11
N LEU A 699 7.44 32.86 16.54
CA LEU A 699 7.83 33.98 15.70
C LEU A 699 8.57 33.53 14.42
N ALA A 700 9.48 32.57 14.56
CA ALA A 700 10.22 32.00 13.45
C ALA A 700 9.32 31.20 12.49
N GLU A 701 8.35 30.42 13.01
CA GLU A 701 7.35 29.69 12.22
C GLU A 701 6.46 30.65 11.42
N ASP A 702 5.94 31.72 12.05
CA ASP A 702 5.09 32.71 11.35
C ASP A 702 5.88 33.44 10.26
N ALA A 703 7.13 33.82 10.54
CA ALA A 703 8.02 34.40 9.54
C ALA A 703 8.25 33.44 8.35
N LYS A 704 8.49 32.14 8.62
CA LYS A 704 8.63 31.11 7.58
C LYS A 704 7.36 31.00 6.74
N PHE A 705 6.18 30.98 7.37
CA PHE A 705 4.91 30.85 6.67
C PHE A 705 4.65 32.05 5.75
N ARG A 706 4.79 33.28 6.27
CA ARG A 706 4.51 34.51 5.51
C ARG A 706 5.51 34.80 4.40
N LEU A 707 6.80 34.76 4.70
CA LEU A 707 7.85 34.94 3.68
C LEU A 707 7.86 33.77 2.69
N GLY A 708 7.58 32.55 3.18
CA GLY A 708 7.39 31.37 2.35
C GLY A 708 6.20 31.46 1.41
N ALA A 709 5.15 32.21 1.76
CA ALA A 709 4.02 32.51 0.87
C ALA A 709 4.32 33.64 -0.15
N GLY A 710 5.49 34.28 -0.06
CA GLY A 710 5.94 35.31 -1.00
C GLY A 710 5.79 36.76 -0.51
N GLU A 711 5.55 36.98 0.79
CA GLU A 711 5.63 38.34 1.35
C GLU A 711 7.05 38.92 1.22
N ALA A 712 7.16 40.23 0.97
CA ALA A 712 8.44 40.89 0.73
C ALA A 712 9.31 41.04 1.99
N ALA A 713 8.66 41.20 3.15
CA ALA A 713 9.29 41.29 4.46
C ALA A 713 8.29 40.90 5.54
N TYR A 714 8.80 40.42 6.67
CA TYR A 714 8.03 40.07 7.84
C TYR A 714 8.41 40.94 9.03
N GLN A 715 7.40 41.34 9.81
CA GLN A 715 7.55 42.05 11.07
C GLN A 715 6.69 41.36 12.14
N PRO A 716 7.24 41.10 13.34
CA PRO A 716 6.46 40.61 14.47
C PRO A 716 5.29 41.54 14.80
N LEU A 717 4.21 40.97 15.32
CA LEU A 717 3.15 41.77 15.93
C LEU A 717 3.69 42.52 17.17
N PRO A 718 3.28 43.80 17.39
CA PRO A 718 3.74 44.58 18.54
C PRO A 718 3.53 43.88 19.88
N GLU A 719 2.41 43.19 20.05
CA GLU A 719 2.06 42.50 21.29
C GLU A 719 3.03 41.34 21.59
N THR A 720 3.36 40.54 20.57
CA THR A 720 4.34 39.44 20.68
C THR A 720 5.72 39.98 21.06
N LEU A 721 6.11 41.11 20.47
CA LEU A 721 7.38 41.76 20.74
C LEU A 721 7.45 42.34 22.15
N GLU A 722 6.38 42.99 22.63
CA GLU A 722 6.29 43.49 24.01
C GLU A 722 6.42 42.37 25.03
N VAL A 723 5.76 41.23 24.81
CA VAL A 723 5.88 40.05 25.69
C VAL A 723 7.31 39.51 25.73
N LEU A 724 7.96 39.35 24.56
CA LEU A 724 9.34 38.88 24.47
C LEU A 724 10.32 39.84 25.15
N LEU A 725 10.25 41.14 24.85
CA LEU A 725 11.12 42.16 25.46
C LEU A 725 10.88 42.26 26.97
N GLY A 726 9.62 42.16 27.42
CA GLY A 726 9.27 42.14 28.83
C GLY A 726 9.90 40.97 29.57
N ARG A 727 9.86 39.76 28.99
CA ARG A 727 10.52 38.56 29.54
C ARG A 727 12.03 38.69 29.59
N LEU A 728 12.63 39.31 28.59
CA LEU A 728 14.05 39.61 28.56
C LEU A 728 14.41 40.78 29.51
N GLY A 729 13.48 41.31 30.30
CA GLY A 729 13.69 42.39 31.27
C GLY A 729 13.93 43.76 30.63
N ALA A 730 13.48 43.95 29.40
CA ALA A 730 13.58 45.20 28.64
C ALA A 730 12.24 45.97 28.56
N ALA A 731 11.24 45.62 29.36
CA ALA A 731 9.98 46.36 29.45
C ALA A 731 10.22 47.80 29.94
N GLY A 732 9.82 48.79 29.12
CA GLY A 732 9.69 50.17 29.58
C GLY A 732 10.87 51.12 29.33
N ALA A 733 11.78 50.84 28.40
CA ALA A 733 12.77 51.82 27.94
C ALA A 733 12.40 52.39 26.56
N PRO A 734 11.48 53.38 26.45
CA PRO A 734 11.53 54.29 25.33
C PRO A 734 12.83 55.07 25.48
N GLY A 735 13.81 54.78 24.63
CA GLY A 735 14.94 55.69 24.46
C GLY A 735 14.36 57.05 24.09
N GLU A 736 14.59 58.05 24.93
CA GLU A 736 14.31 59.44 24.62
C GLU A 736 14.98 59.76 23.26
N ALA A 737 14.14 59.87 22.21
CA ALA A 737 14.45 60.19 20.81
C ALA A 737 14.42 59.08 19.71
N GLY A 738 13.95 57.84 19.94
CA GLY A 738 13.82 56.84 18.85
C GLY A 738 12.62 55.91 19.00
N GLY A 739 11.87 55.66 17.91
CA GLY A 739 10.68 54.80 17.90
C GLY A 739 10.92 53.36 18.37
N ALA A 740 9.84 52.60 18.59
CA ALA A 740 9.91 51.20 19.00
C ALA A 740 10.75 50.36 18.01
N TRP A 741 11.78 49.67 18.51
CA TRP A 741 12.60 48.76 17.70
C TRP A 741 11.77 47.55 17.26
N VAL A 742 11.87 47.15 15.99
CA VAL A 742 11.20 45.96 15.46
C VAL A 742 12.19 45.20 14.55
N PRO A 743 12.44 43.90 14.77
CA PRO A 743 13.27 43.12 13.87
C PRO A 743 12.51 42.89 12.55
N VAL A 744 13.13 43.23 11.42
CA VAL A 744 12.55 43.05 10.08
C VAL A 744 13.35 41.98 9.35
N LEU A 745 12.69 40.89 8.95
CA LEU A 745 13.28 39.85 8.12
C LEU A 745 12.77 40.01 6.68
N ASP A 746 13.63 40.42 5.75
CA ASP A 746 13.26 40.54 4.34
C ASP A 746 13.39 39.22 3.57
N ALA A 747 12.74 39.14 2.41
CA ALA A 747 12.73 37.95 1.58
C ALA A 747 14.13 37.51 1.10
N ALA A 748 15.08 38.44 0.94
CA ALA A 748 16.44 38.14 0.51
C ALA A 748 17.25 37.47 1.62
N THR A 749 17.15 37.98 2.84
CA THR A 749 17.77 37.41 4.04
C THR A 749 17.16 36.06 4.35
N PHE A 750 15.83 35.94 4.29
CA PHE A 750 15.12 34.66 4.41
C PHE A 750 15.63 33.62 3.39
N ALA A 751 15.68 33.98 2.10
CA ALA A 751 16.21 33.07 1.08
C ALA A 751 17.68 32.68 1.32
N GLY A 752 18.49 33.61 1.84
CA GLY A 752 19.89 33.35 2.21
C GLY A 752 20.01 32.37 3.38
N LEU A 753 19.19 32.52 4.42
CA LEU A 753 19.18 31.63 5.59
C LEU A 753 18.74 30.21 5.21
N LEU A 754 17.75 30.06 4.33
CA LEU A 754 17.25 28.74 3.92
C LEU A 754 18.09 28.07 2.82
N ALA A 755 19.03 28.80 2.19
CA ALA A 755 19.81 28.30 1.07
C ALA A 755 20.61 27.01 1.36
N PRO A 756 21.24 26.82 2.54
CA PRO A 756 21.97 25.58 2.85
C PRO A 756 21.07 24.34 2.88
N ASP A 757 19.91 24.44 3.53
CA ASP A 757 18.98 23.30 3.65
C ASP A 757 18.39 22.95 2.28
N LEU A 758 17.97 23.95 1.51
CA LEU A 758 17.48 23.75 0.15
C LEU A 758 18.57 23.16 -0.75
N LYS A 759 19.83 23.57 -0.59
CA LYS A 759 20.95 22.99 -1.34
C LYS A 759 21.10 21.50 -1.02
N GLU A 760 21.03 21.10 0.25
CA GLU A 760 21.13 19.70 0.67
C GLU A 760 19.99 18.85 0.08
N ILE A 761 18.75 19.35 0.13
CA ILE A 761 17.58 18.69 -0.50
C ILE A 761 17.80 18.55 -2.01
N MET A 762 18.25 19.62 -2.67
CA MET A 762 18.49 19.60 -4.11
C MET A 762 19.65 18.68 -4.51
N ASP A 763 20.66 18.51 -3.66
CA ASP A 763 21.75 17.57 -3.89
C ASP A 763 21.25 16.10 -3.80
N LEU A 764 20.30 15.80 -2.91
CA LEU A 764 19.61 14.49 -2.89
C LEU A 764 18.82 14.25 -4.19
N VAL A 765 18.09 15.25 -4.67
CA VAL A 765 17.34 15.17 -5.95
C VAL A 765 18.29 14.86 -7.12
N VAL A 766 19.40 15.58 -7.20
CA VAL A 766 20.40 15.39 -8.26
C VAL A 766 21.05 14.01 -8.15
N ALA A 767 21.41 13.56 -6.95
CA ALA A 767 22.00 12.25 -6.74
C ALA A 767 21.04 11.12 -7.17
N LEU A 768 19.76 11.21 -6.82
CA LEU A 768 18.75 10.23 -7.21
C LEU A 768 18.54 10.19 -8.73
N THR A 769 18.49 11.36 -9.38
CA THR A 769 18.19 11.45 -10.82
C THR A 769 19.37 11.12 -11.72
N LYS A 770 20.59 11.60 -11.40
CA LYS A 770 21.79 11.36 -12.22
C LYS A 770 22.15 9.88 -12.32
N ASN A 771 22.05 9.17 -11.20
CA ASN A 771 22.50 7.78 -11.09
C ASN A 771 21.56 6.80 -11.81
N ILE A 772 20.31 7.20 -12.09
CA ILE A 772 19.25 6.27 -12.51
C ILE A 772 18.64 6.64 -13.86
N VAL A 773 18.42 7.94 -14.14
CA VAL A 773 17.66 8.41 -15.31
C VAL A 773 18.60 8.79 -16.47
N THR A 774 19.89 8.43 -16.41
CA THR A 774 20.92 8.88 -17.34
C THR A 774 20.54 8.57 -18.81
N GLY A 775 20.35 9.61 -19.62
CA GLY A 775 19.95 9.48 -21.03
C GLY A 775 18.44 9.42 -21.30
N THR A 776 17.60 9.44 -20.27
CA THR A 776 16.14 9.58 -20.38
C THR A 776 15.67 10.89 -19.75
N GLU A 777 14.47 11.36 -20.09
CA GLU A 777 13.89 12.59 -19.50
C GLU A 777 13.10 12.26 -18.24
N LEU A 778 13.21 13.14 -17.25
CA LEU A 778 12.31 13.27 -16.12
C LEU A 778 11.07 14.04 -16.56
N ASP A 779 9.97 13.33 -16.75
CA ASP A 779 8.78 13.84 -17.44
C ASP A 779 7.88 14.65 -16.50
N ARG A 780 7.79 14.25 -15.22
CA ARG A 780 7.05 14.99 -14.18
C ARG A 780 7.80 15.04 -12.86
N ILE A 781 7.57 16.13 -12.13
CA ILE A 781 8.03 16.31 -10.75
C ILE A 781 6.85 16.73 -9.89
N PHE A 782 6.58 15.96 -8.84
CA PHE A 782 5.56 16.28 -7.86
C PHE A 782 6.21 16.81 -6.59
N LEU A 783 5.81 18.02 -6.19
CA LEU A 783 6.18 18.65 -4.94
C LEU A 783 5.02 18.50 -3.96
N THR A 784 5.26 17.87 -2.81
CA THR A 784 4.27 17.66 -1.74
C THR A 784 4.89 17.88 -0.36
N GLY A 785 4.08 17.89 0.69
CA GLY A 785 4.49 18.32 2.02
C GLY A 785 4.36 19.83 2.19
N LYS A 786 4.06 20.28 3.41
CA LYS A 786 3.74 21.70 3.68
C LYS A 786 4.89 22.64 3.29
N SER A 787 6.14 22.22 3.48
CA SER A 787 7.31 23.05 3.18
C SER A 787 7.57 23.20 1.68
N SER A 788 7.13 22.23 0.86
CA SER A 788 7.29 22.27 -0.61
C SER A 788 6.43 23.33 -1.30
N ARG A 789 5.43 23.89 -0.61
CA ARG A 789 4.55 24.95 -1.12
C ARG A 789 5.26 26.30 -1.27
N MET A 790 6.38 26.49 -0.58
CA MET A 790 7.15 27.73 -0.70
C MET A 790 7.66 27.87 -2.15
N PRO A 791 7.39 28.99 -2.86
CA PRO A 791 7.90 29.20 -4.21
C PRO A 791 9.43 29.07 -4.29
N LEU A 792 10.13 29.39 -3.20
CA LEU A 792 11.58 29.24 -3.08
C LEU A 792 12.06 27.80 -3.35
N VAL A 793 11.31 26.77 -2.94
CA VAL A 793 11.65 25.36 -3.20
C VAL A 793 11.64 25.07 -4.70
N ARG A 794 10.57 25.47 -5.39
CA ARG A 794 10.47 25.33 -6.85
C ARG A 794 11.61 26.07 -7.55
N HIS A 795 11.90 27.30 -7.16
CA HIS A 795 13.00 28.08 -7.74
C HIS A 795 14.37 27.41 -7.51
N ALA A 796 14.61 26.86 -6.31
CA ALA A 796 15.82 26.13 -6.00
C ALA A 796 15.97 24.88 -6.88
N LEU A 797 14.88 24.11 -7.06
CA LEU A 797 14.83 22.93 -7.92
C LEU A 797 15.12 23.27 -9.38
N GLU A 798 14.39 24.21 -9.96
CA GLU A 798 14.58 24.62 -11.35
C GLU A 798 16.02 25.12 -11.58
N ARG A 799 16.54 25.94 -10.65
CA ARG A 799 17.92 26.43 -10.73
C ARG A 799 18.93 25.29 -10.68
N ARG A 800 18.76 24.32 -9.77
CA ARG A 800 19.67 23.18 -9.65
C ARG A 800 19.62 22.30 -10.89
N LEU A 801 18.44 21.93 -11.37
CA LEU A 801 18.30 21.07 -12.55
C LEU A 801 18.77 21.74 -13.84
N ARG A 802 18.64 23.08 -13.99
CA ARG A 802 19.25 23.81 -15.13
C ARG A 802 20.78 23.75 -15.14
N GLN A 803 21.41 23.63 -13.97
CA GLN A 803 22.86 23.52 -13.86
C GLN A 803 23.37 22.11 -14.20
N GLU A 804 22.50 21.10 -14.10
CA GLU A 804 22.86 19.69 -14.29
C GLU A 804 22.58 19.18 -15.71
N ARG A 805 23.58 19.33 -16.59
CA ARG A 805 23.47 19.01 -18.03
C ARG A 805 23.15 17.54 -18.34
N GLU A 806 23.46 16.62 -17.43
CA GLU A 806 23.24 15.18 -17.59
C GLU A 806 21.78 14.76 -17.34
N VAL A 807 21.01 15.60 -16.63
CA VAL A 807 19.61 15.33 -16.31
C VAL A 807 18.73 16.08 -17.30
N ARG A 808 18.03 15.33 -18.16
CA ARG A 808 16.97 15.91 -19.02
C ARG A 808 15.68 15.96 -18.23
N TRP A 809 14.97 17.08 -18.25
CA TRP A 809 13.74 17.25 -17.47
C TRP A 809 12.79 18.26 -18.14
N ASN A 810 11.50 18.10 -17.87
CA ASN A 810 10.44 18.97 -18.38
C ASN A 810 10.01 20.02 -17.34
N PRO A 811 10.31 21.32 -17.52
CA PRO A 811 9.90 22.37 -16.57
C PRO A 811 8.38 22.58 -16.49
N ALA A 812 7.63 22.28 -17.55
CA ALA A 812 6.17 22.33 -17.52
C ALA A 812 5.56 21.12 -16.77
N GLY A 813 6.36 20.10 -16.47
CA GLY A 813 5.96 18.89 -15.76
C GLY A 813 6.01 19.00 -14.22
N ILE A 814 6.38 20.16 -13.67
CA ILE A 814 6.38 20.39 -12.22
C ILE A 814 4.96 20.70 -11.74
N ALA A 815 4.44 19.90 -10.81
CA ALA A 815 3.18 20.14 -10.14
C ALA A 815 3.39 20.20 -8.62
N VAL A 816 2.77 21.19 -7.97
CA VAL A 816 2.80 21.40 -6.53
C VAL A 816 1.43 21.02 -5.97
N GLU A 817 1.41 20.21 -4.92
CA GLU A 817 0.18 19.87 -4.21
C GLU A 817 -0.12 20.93 -3.14
N GLU A 818 -1.16 21.72 -3.39
CA GLU A 818 -1.50 22.88 -2.56
C GLU A 818 -2.49 22.56 -1.44
N GLU A 819 -3.47 21.69 -1.71
CA GLU A 819 -4.62 21.46 -0.83
C GLU A 819 -4.41 20.24 0.06
N TYR A 820 -3.88 19.15 -0.51
CA TYR A 820 -3.74 17.87 0.19
C TYR A 820 -2.31 17.59 0.62
N GLY A 821 -1.38 18.55 0.54
CA GLY A 821 0.05 18.31 0.74
C GLY A 821 0.41 17.66 2.08
N LYS A 822 -0.42 17.84 3.13
CA LYS A 822 -0.23 17.16 4.42
C LYS A 822 -0.94 15.80 4.54
N LYS A 823 -1.99 15.56 3.75
CA LYS A 823 -2.82 14.34 3.77
C LYS A 823 -2.45 13.35 2.67
N ALA A 824 -1.69 13.79 1.67
CA ALA A 824 -1.33 13.01 0.49
C ALA A 824 -0.78 11.64 0.88
N THR A 825 0.09 11.58 1.89
CA THR A 825 0.69 10.35 2.40
C THR A 825 -0.36 9.38 2.97
N SER A 826 -1.24 9.81 3.89
CA SER A 826 -2.26 8.91 4.44
C SER A 826 -3.31 8.51 3.40
N ILE A 827 -3.72 9.43 2.53
CA ILE A 827 -4.67 9.13 1.43
C ILE A 827 -4.06 8.13 0.44
N GLY A 828 -2.82 8.37 0.01
CA GLY A 828 -2.14 7.53 -0.97
C GLY A 828 -1.84 6.12 -0.45
N ALA A 829 -1.44 5.99 0.83
CA ALA A 829 -1.30 4.68 1.47
C ALA A 829 -2.65 3.95 1.59
N CYS A 830 -3.72 4.67 1.97
CA CYS A 830 -5.06 4.10 2.09
C CYS A 830 -5.58 3.58 0.74
N TRP A 831 -5.46 4.41 -0.31
CA TRP A 831 -5.86 4.04 -1.66
C TRP A 831 -4.98 2.93 -2.25
N GLY A 832 -3.66 3.00 -2.06
CA GLY A 832 -2.73 1.96 -2.50
C GLY A 832 -3.06 0.60 -1.90
N HIS A 833 -3.36 0.57 -0.59
CA HIS A 833 -3.80 -0.66 0.08
C HIS A 833 -5.16 -1.15 -0.43
N HIS A 834 -6.11 -0.24 -0.69
CA HIS A 834 -7.40 -0.58 -1.32
C HIS A 834 -7.19 -1.25 -2.68
N VAL A 835 -6.46 -0.60 -3.59
CA VAL A 835 -6.21 -1.13 -4.94
C VAL A 835 -5.53 -2.49 -4.88
N ARG A 836 -4.51 -2.64 -4.03
CA ARG A 836 -3.81 -3.91 -3.83
C ARG A 836 -4.75 -5.03 -3.40
N ARG A 837 -5.73 -4.73 -2.53
CA ARG A 837 -6.65 -5.72 -1.96
C ARG A 837 -7.83 -6.07 -2.87
N PHE A 838 -8.27 -5.13 -3.72
CA PHE A 838 -9.54 -5.26 -4.45
C PHE A 838 -9.42 -5.11 -5.99
N ALA A 839 -8.20 -5.04 -6.55
CA ALA A 839 -7.99 -4.92 -7.99
C ALA A 839 -8.66 -6.06 -8.80
N HIS A 840 -9.20 -5.71 -9.98
CA HIS A 840 -9.80 -6.67 -10.91
C HIS A 840 -8.75 -7.62 -11.51
N THR A 841 -9.04 -8.92 -11.50
CA THR A 841 -8.28 -9.94 -12.25
C THR A 841 -8.57 -9.86 -13.75
N VAL A 842 -7.65 -10.36 -14.60
CA VAL A 842 -7.84 -10.35 -16.07
C VAL A 842 -9.05 -11.20 -16.46
N ARG A 843 -9.27 -12.30 -15.74
CA ARG A 843 -10.44 -13.17 -15.90
C ARG A 843 -11.76 -12.43 -15.64
N ASN A 844 -11.84 -11.61 -14.60
CA ASN A 844 -13.04 -10.84 -14.28
C ASN A 844 -13.27 -9.68 -15.27
N ALA A 845 -12.19 -9.12 -15.84
CA ALA A 845 -12.28 -8.06 -16.84
C ALA A 845 -12.98 -8.52 -18.13
N ARG A 846 -12.76 -9.75 -18.62
CA ARG A 846 -13.32 -10.23 -19.91
C ARG A 846 -14.85 -10.12 -19.99
N GLY A 847 -15.56 -10.45 -18.91
CA GLY A 847 -17.02 -10.35 -18.85
C GLY A 847 -17.54 -8.90 -18.89
N VAL A 848 -16.74 -7.96 -18.39
CA VAL A 848 -17.05 -6.52 -18.35
C VAL A 848 -16.73 -5.86 -19.70
N LEU A 849 -15.61 -6.23 -20.31
CA LEU A 849 -15.17 -5.73 -21.63
C LEU A 849 -16.17 -6.08 -22.73
N GLY A 850 -16.75 -7.29 -22.69
CA GLY A 850 -17.79 -7.71 -23.65
C GLY A 850 -19.08 -6.89 -23.59
N ARG A 851 -19.28 -6.08 -22.54
CA ARG A 851 -20.41 -5.14 -22.38
C ARG A 851 -20.04 -3.69 -22.74
N GLY A 852 -18.89 -3.48 -23.39
CA GLY A 852 -18.42 -2.15 -23.79
C GLY A 852 -17.78 -1.31 -22.68
N ARG A 853 -17.56 -1.88 -21.48
CA ARG A 853 -17.04 -1.15 -20.32
C ARG A 853 -15.51 -1.17 -20.26
N TYR A 854 -14.93 -0.04 -19.90
CA TYR A 854 -13.49 0.13 -19.76
C TYR A 854 -13.04 -0.34 -18.36
N VAL A 855 -11.81 -0.83 -18.25
CA VAL A 855 -11.21 -1.29 -16.99
C VAL A 855 -9.77 -0.77 -16.92
N LEU A 856 -9.40 -0.17 -15.80
CA LEU A 856 -8.02 0.16 -15.46
C LEU A 856 -7.56 -0.76 -14.32
N ARG A 857 -6.51 -1.54 -14.57
CA ARG A 857 -5.79 -2.31 -13.55
C ARG A 857 -4.53 -1.55 -13.17
N ILE A 858 -4.25 -1.46 -11.87
CA ILE A 858 -3.04 -0.81 -11.34
C ILE A 858 -2.26 -1.83 -10.52
N GLU A 859 -1.02 -2.12 -10.92
CA GLU A 859 -0.18 -3.14 -10.30
C GLU A 859 0.67 -2.54 -9.17
N VAL A 860 0.03 -2.13 -8.09
CA VAL A 860 0.68 -1.43 -6.96
C VAL A 860 1.83 -2.25 -6.36
N ASP A 861 1.71 -3.59 -6.28
CA ASP A 861 2.76 -4.46 -5.74
C ASP A 861 4.11 -4.33 -6.47
N ASN A 862 4.10 -3.91 -7.74
CA ASN A 862 5.33 -3.76 -8.53
C ASN A 862 6.26 -2.64 -7.99
N LEU A 863 5.76 -1.76 -7.12
CA LEU A 863 6.58 -0.81 -6.37
C LEU A 863 7.53 -1.49 -5.36
N SER A 864 7.23 -2.73 -4.94
CA SER A 864 8.02 -3.49 -3.95
C SER A 864 8.93 -4.56 -4.57
N TYR A 865 8.94 -4.70 -5.90
CA TYR A 865 9.68 -5.76 -6.59
C TYR A 865 11.07 -5.36 -7.07
N TYR A 866 11.54 -4.16 -6.74
CA TYR A 866 12.85 -3.66 -7.13
C TYR A 866 13.56 -3.02 -5.94
N LEU A 867 14.89 -3.16 -5.87
CA LEU A 867 15.66 -2.48 -4.84
C LEU A 867 15.59 -0.96 -5.03
N PRO A 868 15.29 -0.19 -3.97
CA PRO A 868 15.19 1.26 -4.07
C PRO A 868 16.55 1.97 -4.02
N CYS A 869 17.64 1.28 -3.71
CA CYS A 869 18.95 1.88 -3.48
C CYS A 869 20.07 0.83 -3.59
N ASP A 870 21.31 1.31 -3.65
CA ASP A 870 22.49 0.44 -3.59
C ASP A 870 22.79 0.01 -2.16
N PHE A 871 23.28 -1.23 -2.02
CA PHE A 871 23.86 -1.75 -0.79
C PHE A 871 25.29 -2.24 -1.02
N GLY A 872 26.22 -1.88 -0.14
CA GLY A 872 27.61 -2.31 -0.25
C GLY A 872 28.42 -2.17 1.04
N PRO A 873 29.57 -2.86 1.16
CA PRO A 873 30.49 -2.71 2.27
C PRO A 873 31.35 -1.46 2.09
N THR A 874 31.54 -0.69 3.15
CA THR A 874 32.61 0.31 3.21
C THR A 874 33.85 -0.38 3.76
N TYR A 875 34.82 -0.68 2.90
CA TYR A 875 36.12 -1.12 3.38
C TYR A 875 36.87 0.12 3.86
N GLN A 876 37.15 0.21 5.16
CA GLN A 876 38.10 1.20 5.69
C GLN A 876 39.53 0.80 5.28
N LEU A 877 39.85 0.92 3.98
CA LEU A 877 41.19 0.75 3.44
C LEU A 877 41.56 2.04 2.71
N ALA A 878 42.15 2.97 3.46
CA ALA A 878 42.53 4.32 3.02
C ALA A 878 41.34 5.20 2.59
N ALA A 879 41.46 6.51 2.82
CA ALA A 879 40.36 7.48 2.71
C ALA A 879 39.76 7.68 1.29
N ASN A 880 40.13 6.87 0.29
CA ASN A 880 39.81 7.09 -1.12
C ASN A 880 39.34 5.85 -1.91
N ASP A 881 39.08 4.69 -1.29
CA ASP A 881 38.57 3.53 -2.04
C ASP A 881 37.04 3.59 -2.14
N PRO A 882 36.43 3.68 -3.34
CA PRO A 882 34.97 3.77 -3.48
C PRO A 882 34.29 2.49 -2.98
N THR A 883 33.25 2.65 -2.16
CA THR A 883 32.31 1.57 -1.81
C THR A 883 31.82 0.90 -3.09
N HIS A 884 32.11 -0.39 -3.27
CA HIS A 884 31.53 -1.16 -4.38
C HIS A 884 30.14 -1.65 -3.97
N ALA A 885 29.10 -1.27 -4.73
CA ALA A 885 27.76 -1.78 -4.53
C ALA A 885 27.71 -3.31 -4.76
N LEU A 886 27.37 -4.08 -3.73
CA LEU A 886 27.11 -5.53 -3.83
C LEU A 886 25.77 -5.81 -4.51
N LEU A 887 24.82 -4.93 -4.24
CA LEU A 887 23.47 -4.93 -4.77
C LEU A 887 23.18 -3.52 -5.25
N GLN A 888 22.66 -3.42 -6.46
CA GLN A 888 22.42 -2.15 -7.13
C GLN A 888 20.94 -1.79 -7.08
N VAL A 889 20.67 -0.49 -7.02
CA VAL A 889 19.35 0.08 -7.23
C VAL A 889 18.71 -0.45 -8.53
N GLY A 890 17.41 -0.71 -8.51
CA GLY A 890 16.68 -1.29 -9.64
C GLY A 890 16.91 -2.80 -9.84
N ALA A 891 17.69 -3.48 -8.99
CA ALA A 891 17.76 -4.94 -9.04
C ALA A 891 16.40 -5.55 -8.71
N ARG A 892 15.89 -6.42 -9.58
CA ARG A 892 14.60 -7.08 -9.42
C ARG A 892 14.67 -8.15 -8.32
N LEU A 893 13.71 -8.11 -7.41
CA LEU A 893 13.53 -9.13 -6.38
C LEU A 893 12.85 -10.36 -6.99
N SER A 894 13.11 -11.51 -6.38
CA SER A 894 12.49 -12.79 -6.74
C SER A 894 11.98 -13.49 -5.48
N PRO A 895 10.93 -14.31 -5.54
CA PRO A 895 10.49 -15.08 -4.39
C PRO A 895 11.54 -16.13 -4.02
N ILE A 896 11.99 -16.13 -2.77
CA ILE A 896 13.03 -17.02 -2.25
C ILE A 896 12.45 -17.92 -1.17
N GLY A 897 12.72 -19.23 -1.26
CA GLY A 897 12.35 -20.23 -0.25
C GLY A 897 10.87 -20.64 -0.25
N PRO A 898 10.49 -21.59 0.62
CA PRO A 898 9.14 -22.20 0.64
C PRO A 898 8.00 -21.22 1.02
N GLY A 899 8.31 -20.06 1.60
CA GLY A 899 7.33 -19.00 1.91
C GLY A 899 7.20 -17.91 0.85
N GLY A 900 8.04 -17.91 -0.19
CA GLY A 900 7.95 -16.94 -1.29
C GLY A 900 8.33 -15.50 -0.93
N THR A 901 9.15 -15.28 0.11
CA THR A 901 9.64 -13.94 0.48
C THR A 901 10.40 -13.32 -0.69
N TRP A 902 9.97 -12.15 -1.14
CA TRP A 902 10.64 -11.43 -2.23
C TRP A 902 11.97 -10.89 -1.73
N ALA A 903 13.06 -11.30 -2.38
CA ALA A 903 14.41 -10.87 -2.03
C ALA A 903 15.36 -10.94 -3.24
N VAL A 904 16.51 -10.29 -3.09
CA VAL A 904 17.64 -10.34 -4.03
C VAL A 904 18.91 -10.69 -3.27
N ARG A 905 19.82 -11.40 -3.94
CA ARG A 905 21.08 -11.88 -3.36
C ARG A 905 22.28 -11.34 -4.14
N SER A 906 23.33 -10.94 -3.44
CA SER A 906 24.60 -10.53 -4.06
C SER A 906 25.33 -11.73 -4.68
N LYS A 907 26.49 -11.52 -5.30
CA LYS A 907 27.41 -12.63 -5.61
C LYS A 907 28.11 -13.10 -4.33
N TRP A 908 28.56 -14.37 -4.33
CA TRP A 908 29.43 -14.91 -3.28
C TRP A 908 30.81 -14.26 -3.31
N GLN A 909 31.29 -13.80 -2.14
CA GLN A 909 32.60 -13.15 -1.98
C GLN A 909 33.33 -13.70 -0.75
N SER A 910 34.64 -13.43 -0.65
CA SER A 910 35.42 -13.76 0.55
C SER A 910 34.99 -12.87 1.71
N LEU A 911 34.77 -13.47 2.88
CA LEU A 911 34.24 -12.75 4.04
C LEU A 911 35.34 -12.05 4.84
N PRO A 912 35.25 -10.71 5.07
CA PRO A 912 36.15 -9.99 5.97
C PRO A 912 35.92 -10.39 7.44
N ALA A 913 36.81 -9.95 8.34
CA ALA A 913 36.71 -10.24 9.78
C ALA A 913 35.40 -9.72 10.41
N SER A 914 34.90 -8.57 9.96
CA SER A 914 33.59 -8.01 10.30
C SER A 914 32.94 -7.50 9.02
N LEU A 915 31.64 -7.74 8.87
CA LEU A 915 30.87 -7.28 7.71
C LEU A 915 29.92 -6.16 8.13
N ARG A 916 30.07 -4.98 7.51
CA ARG A 916 29.19 -3.81 7.69
C ARG A 916 28.60 -3.45 6.34
N ILE A 917 27.29 -3.55 6.20
CA ILE A 917 26.59 -3.21 4.96
C ILE A 917 25.96 -1.83 5.11
N HIS A 918 26.18 -0.98 4.10
CA HIS A 918 25.68 0.38 4.05
C HIS A 918 24.69 0.54 2.91
N ARG A 919 23.69 1.38 3.13
CA ARG A 919 22.75 1.87 2.13
C ARG A 919 23.27 3.18 1.53
N ASN A 920 23.25 3.29 0.21
CA ASN A 920 23.48 4.57 -0.47
C ASN A 920 22.26 5.48 -0.28
N ILE A 921 22.47 6.68 0.24
CA ILE A 921 21.43 7.70 0.46
C ILE A 921 21.54 8.86 -0.53
N GLY A 922 22.26 8.68 -1.63
CA GLY A 922 22.46 9.66 -2.70
C GLY A 922 23.69 10.53 -2.46
N THR A 923 23.74 11.26 -1.34
CA THR A 923 24.88 12.13 -0.97
C THR A 923 25.93 11.45 -0.10
N GLY A 924 25.73 10.17 0.25
CA GLY A 924 26.63 9.41 1.11
C GLY A 924 26.15 7.98 1.36
N TRP A 925 26.76 7.33 2.35
CA TRP A 925 26.47 5.95 2.75
C TRP A 925 26.11 5.89 4.23
N LYS A 926 25.04 5.18 4.58
CA LYS A 926 24.56 4.98 5.95
C LYS A 926 24.63 3.50 6.31
N GLU A 927 25.25 3.14 7.43
CA GLU A 927 25.25 1.76 7.91
C GLU A 927 23.80 1.28 8.03
N TRP A 928 23.52 0.08 7.52
CA TRP A 928 22.19 -0.51 7.47
C TRP A 928 22.10 -1.85 8.19
N GLY A 929 23.22 -2.58 8.26
CA GLY A 929 23.30 -3.83 9.02
C GLY A 929 24.73 -4.29 9.22
N ALA A 930 24.94 -5.06 10.30
CA ALA A 930 26.25 -5.54 10.68
C ALA A 930 26.25 -7.03 11.07
N PHE A 931 27.39 -7.69 10.84
CA PHE A 931 27.63 -9.05 11.27
C PHE A 931 29.07 -9.19 11.76
N ASP A 932 29.21 -9.48 13.05
CA ASP A 932 30.46 -9.82 13.70
C ASP A 932 30.42 -11.31 14.09
N PRO A 933 31.17 -12.18 13.41
CA PRO A 933 31.12 -13.62 13.63
C PRO A 933 31.60 -14.03 15.03
N ASP A 934 32.57 -13.32 15.60
CA ASP A 934 33.15 -13.64 16.92
C ASP A 934 32.20 -13.21 18.04
N ALA A 935 31.59 -12.04 17.91
CA ALA A 935 30.51 -11.62 18.82
C ALA A 935 29.30 -12.56 18.75
N TRP A 936 28.90 -12.96 17.54
CA TRP A 936 27.76 -13.86 17.32
C TRP A 936 28.00 -15.24 17.93
N VAL A 937 29.16 -15.87 17.67
CA VAL A 937 29.49 -17.19 18.24
C VAL A 937 29.54 -17.14 19.76
N ARG A 938 30.08 -16.08 20.36
CA ARG A 938 30.09 -15.92 21.82
C ARG A 938 28.69 -15.88 22.44
N LEU A 939 27.73 -15.27 21.74
CA LEU A 939 26.38 -15.09 22.23
C LEU A 939 25.51 -16.33 21.99
N GLU A 940 25.51 -16.84 20.75
CA GLU A 940 24.57 -17.86 20.27
C GLU A 940 25.14 -19.29 20.33
N GLU A 941 26.46 -19.46 20.23
CA GLU A 941 27.12 -20.78 20.20
C GLU A 941 28.37 -20.83 21.12
N PRO A 942 28.24 -20.59 22.45
CA PRO A 942 29.38 -20.42 23.35
C PRO A 942 30.32 -21.64 23.45
N GLY A 943 29.88 -22.83 22.99
CA GLY A 943 30.68 -24.06 22.92
C GLY A 943 31.53 -24.21 21.65
N PHE A 944 31.33 -23.36 20.65
CA PHE A 944 32.07 -23.38 19.39
C PHE A 944 33.19 -22.33 19.40
N ARG A 945 34.38 -22.70 18.93
CA ARG A 945 35.52 -21.76 18.82
C ARG A 945 35.89 -21.57 17.37
N LEU A 946 35.77 -20.34 16.91
CA LEU A 946 36.10 -19.97 15.54
C LEU A 946 37.55 -19.50 15.45
N ASN A 947 38.34 -20.13 14.57
CA ASN A 947 39.67 -19.63 14.24
C ASN A 947 39.53 -18.50 13.20
N MET A 948 39.69 -17.24 13.63
CA MET A 948 39.53 -16.08 12.76
C MET A 948 40.49 -16.06 11.56
N ALA A 949 41.69 -16.63 11.67
CA ALA A 949 42.63 -16.71 10.55
C ALA A 949 42.16 -17.69 9.47
N GLU A 950 41.55 -18.81 9.86
CA GLU A 950 40.92 -19.75 8.94
C GLU A 950 39.61 -19.20 8.38
N TRP A 951 38.84 -18.48 9.21
CA TRP A 951 37.61 -17.81 8.84
C TRP A 951 37.81 -16.87 7.66
N THR A 952 38.69 -15.87 7.79
CA THR A 952 38.94 -14.88 6.74
C THR A 952 39.50 -15.50 5.45
N ARG A 953 40.13 -16.69 5.53
CA ARG A 953 40.68 -17.41 4.36
C ARG A 953 39.65 -18.28 3.64
N GLU A 954 38.76 -18.95 4.37
CA GLU A 954 37.89 -20.01 3.82
C GLU A 954 36.40 -19.66 3.81
N ALA A 955 35.96 -18.72 4.65
CA ALA A 955 34.58 -18.30 4.72
C ALA A 955 34.22 -17.43 3.52
N ARG A 956 33.06 -17.73 2.94
CA ARG A 956 32.43 -16.93 1.91
C ARG A 956 31.09 -16.42 2.40
N PHE A 957 30.69 -15.27 1.87
CA PHE A 957 29.41 -14.67 2.18
C PHE A 957 28.66 -14.23 0.95
N GLN A 958 27.34 -14.13 1.11
CA GLN A 958 26.41 -13.50 0.18
C GLN A 958 25.40 -12.71 0.99
N VAL A 959 25.09 -11.49 0.56
CA VAL A 959 24.07 -10.65 1.21
C VAL A 959 22.73 -10.90 0.53
N GLU A 960 21.68 -11.03 1.33
CA GLU A 960 20.28 -11.10 0.91
C GLU A 960 19.55 -9.86 1.44
N VAL A 961 18.83 -9.17 0.57
CA VAL A 961 17.94 -8.04 0.92
C VAL A 961 16.52 -8.43 0.52
N ASN A 962 15.57 -8.40 1.46
CA ASN A 962 14.16 -8.65 1.17
C ASN A 962 13.41 -7.36 0.74
N ALA A 963 12.13 -7.48 0.40
CA ALA A 963 11.26 -6.33 0.05
C ALA A 963 11.11 -5.32 1.19
N ASP A 964 11.18 -5.78 2.45
CA ASP A 964 11.21 -4.94 3.65
C ASP A 964 12.60 -4.36 3.95
N LEU A 965 13.56 -4.50 3.02
CA LEU A 965 14.97 -4.09 3.11
C LEU A 965 15.71 -4.66 4.34
N ASP A 966 15.25 -5.76 4.90
CA ASP A 966 15.97 -6.53 5.91
C ASP A 966 17.19 -7.19 5.28
N LEU A 967 18.29 -7.17 6.02
CA LEU A 967 19.55 -7.76 5.62
C LEU A 967 19.74 -9.11 6.29
N ALA A 968 20.04 -10.12 5.49
CA ALA A 968 20.58 -11.38 5.96
C ALA A 968 21.91 -11.68 5.25
N VAL A 969 22.79 -12.38 5.94
CA VAL A 969 24.02 -12.90 5.36
C VAL A 969 23.95 -14.42 5.30
N HIS A 970 24.23 -14.95 4.12
CA HIS A 970 24.43 -16.38 3.88
C HIS A 970 25.91 -16.67 3.97
N LEU A 971 26.28 -17.65 4.77
CA LEU A 971 27.66 -18.01 5.10
C LEU A 971 27.93 -19.43 4.66
N ALA A 972 29.07 -19.66 4.03
CA ALA A 972 29.53 -20.98 3.63
C ALA A 972 31.05 -21.11 3.78
N ARG A 973 31.52 -22.31 4.11
CA ARG A 973 32.94 -22.66 4.00
C ARG A 973 33.21 -23.22 2.61
N GLY A 974 33.98 -22.49 1.80
CA GLY A 974 34.21 -22.84 0.39
C GLY A 974 33.03 -22.52 -0.53
N ALA A 975 32.85 -23.30 -1.61
CA ALA A 975 31.77 -23.09 -2.57
C ALA A 975 30.43 -23.66 -2.03
N PRO A 976 29.31 -22.92 -2.14
CA PRO A 976 28.01 -23.39 -1.67
C PRO A 976 27.53 -24.60 -2.49
N GLN A 977 26.82 -25.51 -1.84
CA GLN A 977 26.15 -26.66 -2.43
C GLN A 977 24.65 -26.43 -2.43
N TYR A 978 23.96 -27.07 -3.37
CA TYR A 978 22.53 -26.86 -3.59
C TYR A 978 21.74 -28.13 -3.29
N GLU A 979 20.52 -27.92 -2.83
CA GLU A 979 19.54 -28.97 -2.61
C GLU A 979 18.63 -29.07 -3.85
N VAL A 980 18.65 -30.23 -4.50
CA VAL A 980 17.81 -30.52 -5.66
C VAL A 980 16.82 -31.61 -5.29
N ASP A 981 15.61 -31.19 -4.91
CA ASP A 981 14.48 -32.07 -4.62
C ASP A 981 13.57 -32.25 -5.85
N GLY A 982 12.71 -33.26 -5.82
CA GLY A 982 11.66 -33.51 -6.80
C GLY A 982 11.97 -34.61 -7.81
N PRO A 983 10.94 -35.05 -8.56
CA PRO A 983 11.11 -36.06 -9.59
C PRO A 983 12.03 -35.53 -10.69
N ALA A 984 12.92 -36.40 -11.17
CA ALA A 984 13.68 -36.18 -12.40
C ALA A 984 13.09 -37.06 -13.51
N PRO A 985 11.93 -36.70 -14.07
CA PRO A 985 11.23 -37.54 -15.04
C PRO A 985 11.99 -37.64 -16.36
N VAL A 986 12.93 -36.72 -16.60
CA VAL A 986 13.78 -36.68 -17.79
C VAL A 986 15.20 -37.11 -17.43
N GLN A 987 15.69 -38.13 -18.14
CA GLN A 987 17.06 -38.61 -18.03
C GLN A 987 17.73 -38.60 -19.41
N ILE A 988 18.87 -37.93 -19.49
CA ILE A 988 19.70 -37.81 -20.69
C ILE A 988 20.83 -38.82 -20.58
N ASP A 989 21.02 -39.65 -21.62
CA ASP A 989 22.21 -40.48 -21.71
C ASP A 989 23.40 -39.62 -22.14
N LEU A 990 24.26 -39.26 -21.17
CA LEU A 990 25.50 -38.52 -21.43
C LEU A 990 26.66 -39.45 -21.87
N GLY A 991 26.39 -40.71 -22.20
CA GLY A 991 27.35 -41.69 -22.74
C GLY A 991 28.32 -42.25 -21.68
N GLY A 992 28.64 -43.54 -21.75
CA GLY A 992 29.62 -44.18 -20.84
C GLY A 992 31.07 -43.75 -21.10
N ALA A 993 31.96 -44.00 -20.13
CA ALA A 993 33.35 -43.49 -20.06
C ALA A 993 34.31 -43.87 -21.22
N GLY A 994 33.84 -44.43 -22.34
CA GLY A 994 34.66 -44.91 -23.46
C GLY A 994 34.16 -44.60 -24.89
N GLY A 995 33.10 -43.80 -25.07
CA GLY A 995 32.59 -43.41 -26.40
C GLY A 995 33.12 -42.06 -26.92
N GLU A 996 33.06 -41.85 -28.24
CA GLU A 996 33.32 -40.55 -28.88
C GLU A 996 32.16 -39.57 -28.56
N TRP A 997 32.47 -38.41 -27.99
CA TRP A 997 31.45 -37.44 -27.54
C TRP A 997 30.86 -36.67 -28.71
N VAL A 998 29.53 -36.63 -28.79
CA VAL A 998 28.79 -35.83 -29.78
C VAL A 998 28.27 -34.55 -29.11
N PRO A 999 28.52 -33.35 -29.69
CA PRO A 999 27.91 -32.11 -29.25
C PRO A 999 26.38 -32.19 -29.20
N VAL A 1000 25.78 -31.81 -28.08
CA VAL A 1000 24.32 -31.77 -27.92
C VAL A 1000 23.86 -30.46 -27.27
N GLU A 1001 22.60 -30.11 -27.52
CA GLU A 1001 21.91 -29.01 -26.88
C GLU A 1001 20.56 -29.48 -26.34
N VAL A 1002 20.26 -29.09 -25.11
CA VAL A 1002 18.96 -29.30 -24.48
C VAL A 1002 18.14 -28.04 -24.68
N VAL A 1003 16.96 -28.19 -25.26
CA VAL A 1003 16.06 -27.08 -25.61
C VAL A 1003 14.76 -27.24 -24.83
N ALA A 1004 14.31 -26.20 -24.16
CA ALA A 1004 13.01 -26.13 -23.49
C ALA A 1004 11.99 -25.41 -24.38
N ASP A 1005 10.78 -25.95 -24.49
CA ASP A 1005 9.64 -25.32 -25.17
C ASP A 1005 8.45 -25.23 -24.21
N ASN A 1006 7.62 -24.22 -24.45
CA ASN A 1006 6.45 -23.86 -23.66
C ASN A 1006 5.16 -24.46 -24.27
N ARG A 1007 5.26 -25.30 -25.30
CA ARG A 1007 4.12 -25.95 -25.99
C ARG A 1007 3.99 -27.43 -25.60
N VAL A 1008 2.75 -27.92 -25.62
CA VAL A 1008 2.40 -29.33 -25.41
C VAL A 1008 2.91 -30.17 -26.58
N ALA A 1009 3.38 -31.39 -26.29
CA ALA A 1009 3.99 -32.31 -27.25
C ALA A 1009 3.11 -32.54 -28.51
N GLY A 1010 3.61 -32.18 -29.69
CA GLY A 1010 2.94 -32.43 -30.97
C GLY A 1010 3.28 -31.44 -32.09
N ASP A 1011 3.64 -30.20 -31.76
CA ASP A 1011 4.00 -29.16 -32.72
C ASP A 1011 5.48 -29.20 -33.13
N ARG A 1012 5.80 -28.73 -34.35
CA ARG A 1012 7.18 -28.56 -34.80
C ARG A 1012 7.91 -27.55 -33.87
N PRO A 1013 9.07 -27.92 -33.28
CA PRO A 1013 9.70 -27.19 -32.17
C PRO A 1013 10.52 -25.96 -32.62
N ASP A 1014 10.14 -25.27 -33.68
CA ASP A 1014 10.95 -24.26 -34.38
C ASP A 1014 11.30 -23.01 -33.52
N LYS A 1015 10.82 -22.91 -32.26
CA LYS A 1015 10.93 -21.73 -31.38
C LYS A 1015 11.28 -22.02 -29.89
N GLY A 1016 11.98 -23.11 -29.59
CA GLY A 1016 12.43 -23.40 -28.21
C GLY A 1016 13.66 -22.60 -27.74
N VAL A 1017 13.86 -22.47 -26.42
CA VAL A 1017 15.02 -21.83 -25.78
C VAL A 1017 16.08 -22.87 -25.43
N VAL A 1018 17.31 -22.70 -25.90
CA VAL A 1018 18.44 -23.56 -25.49
C VAL A 1018 18.75 -23.30 -24.02
N VAL A 1019 18.55 -24.32 -23.18
CA VAL A 1019 18.76 -24.23 -21.72
C VAL A 1019 20.13 -24.78 -21.29
N PHE A 1020 20.63 -25.78 -22.01
CA PHE A 1020 21.98 -26.29 -21.86
C PHE A 1020 22.60 -26.51 -23.23
N SER A 1021 23.75 -25.92 -23.48
CA SER A 1021 24.60 -26.30 -24.61
C SER A 1021 25.69 -27.22 -24.07
N LEU A 1022 26.12 -28.24 -24.81
CA LEU A 1022 27.16 -29.20 -24.39
C LEU A 1022 28.04 -29.59 -25.62
N PRO A 1023 28.95 -28.71 -26.08
CA PRO A 1023 29.79 -28.94 -27.26
C PRO A 1023 30.95 -29.90 -26.98
N ARG A 1024 31.22 -30.22 -25.72
CA ARG A 1024 32.23 -31.17 -25.24
C ARG A 1024 31.68 -31.93 -24.03
N ASP A 1025 32.25 -33.10 -23.72
CA ASP A 1025 31.81 -33.91 -22.56
C ASP A 1025 31.90 -33.07 -21.27
N PRO A 1026 30.77 -32.76 -20.62
CA PRO A 1026 30.75 -31.88 -19.45
C PRO A 1026 31.47 -32.48 -18.22
N ARG A 1027 31.81 -33.77 -18.25
CA ARG A 1027 32.50 -34.49 -17.17
C ARG A 1027 34.02 -34.45 -17.28
N ARG A 1028 34.58 -34.13 -18.45
CA ARG A 1028 36.03 -34.10 -18.68
C ARG A 1028 36.55 -32.65 -18.67
N PRO A 1029 37.64 -32.34 -17.95
CA PRO A 1029 38.28 -31.04 -18.08
C PRO A 1029 38.80 -30.88 -19.52
N GLY A 1030 38.67 -29.67 -20.09
CA GLY A 1030 39.27 -29.37 -21.38
C GLY A 1030 40.80 -29.53 -21.33
N ALA A 1031 41.41 -29.86 -22.48
CA ALA A 1031 42.87 -29.89 -22.60
C ALA A 1031 43.49 -28.55 -22.13
N ALA A 1032 44.72 -28.61 -21.61
CA ALA A 1032 45.41 -27.48 -20.98
C ALA A 1032 45.26 -26.17 -21.79
N GLY A 1033 44.59 -25.18 -21.19
CA GLY A 1033 44.26 -23.89 -21.81
C GLY A 1033 42.78 -23.67 -22.16
N ALA A 1034 41.90 -24.65 -21.97
CA ALA A 1034 40.46 -24.55 -22.25
C ALA A 1034 39.61 -24.28 -20.99
N GLU A 1035 38.40 -23.72 -21.22
CA GLU A 1035 37.37 -23.36 -20.24
C GLU A 1035 37.13 -24.42 -19.15
N ALA A 1036 36.77 -23.95 -17.94
CA ALA A 1036 36.45 -24.77 -16.78
C ALA A 1036 35.39 -25.85 -17.07
N PRO A 1037 35.39 -27.00 -16.34
CA PRO A 1037 34.36 -28.02 -16.49
C PRO A 1037 32.96 -27.46 -16.29
N ARG A 1038 32.03 -27.81 -17.18
CA ARG A 1038 30.67 -27.23 -17.24
C ARG A 1038 29.76 -27.65 -16.08
N PHE A 1039 30.04 -28.78 -15.42
CA PHE A 1039 29.41 -29.17 -14.14
C PHE A 1039 30.19 -28.57 -12.96
N ASP A 1040 30.03 -27.27 -12.73
CA ASP A 1040 30.75 -26.49 -11.72
C ASP A 1040 30.02 -26.42 -10.37
N GLN A 1041 28.76 -26.85 -10.30
CA GLN A 1041 27.95 -26.86 -9.08
C GLN A 1041 27.90 -28.26 -8.45
N VAL A 1042 27.58 -28.30 -7.15
CA VAL A 1042 27.43 -29.55 -6.39
C VAL A 1042 26.01 -29.62 -5.83
N PHE A 1043 25.34 -30.74 -6.13
CA PHE A 1043 23.95 -31.00 -5.80
C PHE A 1043 23.82 -32.12 -4.77
N ARG A 1044 22.82 -31.98 -3.90
CA ARG A 1044 22.41 -32.97 -2.90
C ARG A 1044 20.92 -33.20 -2.96
N VAL A 1045 20.51 -34.46 -2.81
CA VAL A 1045 19.11 -34.85 -2.75
C VAL A 1045 18.70 -34.96 -1.26
N PRO A 1046 17.61 -34.30 -0.83
CA PRO A 1046 17.16 -34.35 0.56
C PRO A 1046 16.77 -35.78 1.00
N GLY A 1047 16.91 -36.07 2.29
CA GLY A 1047 16.56 -37.37 2.89
C GLY A 1047 17.52 -38.54 2.60
N ALA A 1048 18.42 -38.40 1.63
CA ALA A 1048 19.54 -39.31 1.48
C ALA A 1048 20.53 -39.00 2.61
N GLY A 1049 20.70 -39.90 3.59
CA GLY A 1049 21.42 -39.65 4.85
C GLY A 1049 22.87 -39.12 4.70
N PRO A 1050 23.61 -38.86 5.79
CA PRO A 1050 24.92 -38.17 5.76
C PRO A 1050 26.01 -38.80 4.87
N GLY A 1051 25.83 -40.03 4.37
CA GLY A 1051 26.67 -40.69 3.37
C GLY A 1051 26.21 -40.57 1.91
N ALA A 1052 25.12 -39.84 1.63
CA ALA A 1052 24.59 -39.66 0.28
C ALA A 1052 25.59 -38.90 -0.60
N ARG A 1053 25.89 -39.49 -1.75
CA ARG A 1053 26.92 -39.02 -2.67
C ARG A 1053 26.46 -37.69 -3.29
N ALA A 1054 27.19 -36.62 -3.00
CA ALA A 1054 27.02 -35.35 -3.70
C ALA A 1054 27.36 -35.55 -5.19
N THR A 1055 26.58 -34.94 -6.07
CA THR A 1055 26.74 -35.07 -7.52
C THR A 1055 27.04 -33.72 -8.14
N ARG A 1056 27.89 -33.71 -9.16
CA ARG A 1056 28.19 -32.47 -9.88
C ARG A 1056 27.07 -32.16 -10.87
N GLY A 1057 26.80 -30.88 -11.09
CA GLY A 1057 25.74 -30.45 -11.99
C GLY A 1057 25.88 -29.01 -12.45
N MET A 1058 24.89 -28.55 -13.20
CA MET A 1058 24.78 -27.19 -13.73
C MET A 1058 23.32 -26.71 -13.67
N THR A 1059 23.14 -25.39 -13.61
CA THR A 1059 21.83 -24.73 -13.60
C THR A 1059 21.67 -23.87 -14.86
N SER A 1060 20.51 -23.91 -15.49
CA SER A 1060 20.22 -23.13 -16.70
C SER A 1060 19.97 -21.66 -16.40
N GLY A 1061 19.85 -20.84 -17.45
CA GLY A 1061 19.16 -19.54 -17.35
C GLY A 1061 17.65 -19.70 -17.05
N PRO A 1062 16.94 -18.60 -16.79
CA PRO A 1062 15.50 -18.63 -16.54
C PRO A 1062 14.73 -19.27 -17.70
N LEU A 1063 13.80 -20.16 -17.37
CA LEU A 1063 12.84 -20.75 -18.29
C LEU A 1063 11.74 -19.73 -18.60
N GLY A 1064 11.07 -19.90 -19.74
CA GLY A 1064 9.83 -19.18 -20.04
C GLY A 1064 8.72 -19.51 -19.03
N PRO A 1065 7.61 -18.75 -19.03
CA PRO A 1065 6.49 -18.99 -18.12
C PRO A 1065 5.99 -20.43 -18.20
N PRO A 1066 5.56 -21.02 -17.08
CA PRO A 1066 5.12 -22.42 -17.04
C PRO A 1066 3.88 -22.62 -17.93
N PRO A 1067 3.88 -23.62 -18.83
CA PRO A 1067 2.66 -24.08 -19.47
C PRO A 1067 1.85 -24.97 -18.52
N TYR A 1068 0.57 -25.20 -18.85
CA TYR A 1068 -0.38 -25.93 -18.01
C TYR A 1068 0.12 -27.33 -17.59
N ASP A 1069 0.82 -28.04 -18.47
CA ASP A 1069 1.32 -29.41 -18.25
C ASP A 1069 2.83 -29.50 -17.88
N GLY A 1070 3.53 -28.35 -17.79
CA GLY A 1070 4.98 -28.30 -17.58
C GLY A 1070 5.83 -28.23 -18.87
N TRP A 1071 7.14 -27.99 -18.72
CA TRP A 1071 8.03 -27.72 -19.85
C TRP A 1071 8.41 -28.99 -20.62
N SER A 1072 8.32 -28.93 -21.95
CA SER A 1072 8.80 -29.97 -22.85
C SER A 1072 10.30 -29.77 -23.12
N PHE A 1073 11.12 -30.80 -22.87
CA PHE A 1073 12.57 -30.77 -23.14
C PHE A 1073 12.91 -31.61 -24.36
N TYR A 1074 13.74 -31.06 -25.24
CA TYR A 1074 14.19 -31.68 -26.48
C TYR A 1074 15.71 -31.74 -26.55
N LEU A 1075 16.25 -32.73 -27.25
CA LEU A 1075 17.65 -32.87 -27.59
C LEU A 1075 17.87 -32.47 -29.05
N ARG A 1076 18.78 -31.52 -29.26
CA ARG A 1076 19.21 -31.00 -30.57
C ARG A 1076 20.69 -31.31 -30.79
N TYR A 1077 21.06 -31.71 -32.01
CA TYR A 1077 22.44 -31.99 -32.41
C TYR A 1077 22.93 -30.85 -33.33
N PRO A 1078 23.78 -29.93 -32.85
CA PRO A 1078 24.19 -28.77 -33.64
C PRO A 1078 24.92 -29.13 -34.94
N GLY A 1079 25.60 -30.28 -34.97
CA GLY A 1079 26.28 -30.80 -36.15
C GLY A 1079 25.35 -31.44 -37.20
N GLU A 1080 24.08 -31.66 -36.87
CA GLU A 1080 23.08 -32.28 -37.74
C GLU A 1080 21.79 -31.42 -37.73
N PRO A 1081 21.82 -30.19 -38.29
CA PRO A 1081 20.70 -29.25 -38.17
C PRO A 1081 19.39 -29.75 -38.82
N ASP A 1082 19.49 -30.64 -39.81
CA ASP A 1082 18.34 -31.25 -40.49
C ASP A 1082 17.74 -32.44 -39.71
N ARG A 1083 18.42 -32.89 -38.64
CA ARG A 1083 17.91 -33.96 -37.78
C ARG A 1083 16.76 -33.44 -36.93
N LYS A 1084 15.68 -34.23 -36.88
CA LYS A 1084 14.53 -33.96 -36.02
C LYS A 1084 14.97 -33.97 -34.55
N TRP A 1085 14.49 -33.01 -33.77
CA TRP A 1085 14.81 -32.93 -32.35
C TRP A 1085 14.15 -34.10 -31.61
N ASP A 1086 14.89 -34.73 -30.70
CA ASP A 1086 14.42 -35.88 -29.92
C ASP A 1086 13.73 -35.37 -28.65
N LEU A 1087 12.44 -35.68 -28.46
CA LEU A 1087 11.72 -35.32 -27.22
C LEU A 1087 12.28 -36.15 -26.06
N LEU A 1088 12.84 -35.48 -25.05
CA LEU A 1088 13.36 -36.11 -23.83
C LEU A 1088 12.24 -36.38 -22.81
N GLY A 1089 11.22 -35.53 -22.79
CA GLY A 1089 10.05 -35.67 -21.93
C GLY A 1089 9.51 -34.32 -21.44
N VAL A 1090 8.48 -34.36 -20.60
CA VAL A 1090 7.86 -33.19 -19.98
C VAL A 1090 8.19 -33.18 -18.49
N VAL A 1091 8.68 -32.06 -17.97
CA VAL A 1091 8.89 -31.87 -16.52
C VAL A 1091 7.75 -31.01 -15.97
N PRO A 1092 6.96 -31.53 -15.01
CA PRO A 1092 5.82 -30.80 -14.46
C PRO A 1092 6.27 -29.55 -13.69
N VAL A 1093 5.36 -28.59 -13.54
CA VAL A 1093 5.58 -27.41 -12.71
C VAL A 1093 5.72 -27.86 -11.24
N PRO A 1094 6.78 -27.43 -10.50
CA PRO A 1094 6.96 -27.82 -9.11
C PRO A 1094 5.75 -27.44 -8.21
N GLU A 1095 5.19 -28.41 -7.47
CA GLU A 1095 4.07 -28.19 -6.54
C GLU A 1095 4.44 -27.22 -5.39
N ARG A 1096 3.47 -26.41 -4.93
CA ARG A 1096 3.64 -25.54 -3.74
C ARG A 1096 3.60 -26.40 -2.47
N SER A 1097 4.75 -26.69 -1.87
CA SER A 1097 4.77 -27.21 -0.51
C SER A 1097 4.58 -26.06 0.52
N GLY A 1098 3.45 -26.05 1.22
CA GLY A 1098 3.49 -25.73 2.66
C GLY A 1098 2.83 -24.46 3.25
N THR A 1099 2.14 -23.59 2.51
CA THR A 1099 1.30 -22.53 3.14
C THR A 1099 0.04 -22.24 2.32
N GLU A 1100 -1.04 -22.96 2.63
CA GLU A 1100 -2.40 -22.49 2.36
C GLU A 1100 -2.67 -21.34 3.34
N GLY A 1101 -2.31 -20.12 2.93
CA GLY A 1101 -2.83 -18.91 3.58
C GLY A 1101 -4.34 -18.85 3.41
N ALA A 1102 -5.03 -18.22 4.35
CA ALA A 1102 -6.49 -18.11 4.47
C ALA A 1102 -7.23 -17.41 3.30
N TYR A 1103 -6.62 -17.31 2.13
CA TYR A 1103 -7.18 -16.79 0.90
C TYR A 1103 -6.91 -17.83 -0.20
N GLY A 1104 -7.99 -18.36 -0.76
CA GLY A 1104 -8.00 -19.56 -1.61
C GLY A 1104 -7.12 -19.49 -2.86
N THR A 1105 -7.12 -20.61 -3.58
CA THR A 1105 -6.35 -20.93 -4.79
C THR A 1105 -6.66 -20.06 -6.02
N GLU A 1106 -6.82 -18.75 -5.87
CA GLU A 1106 -6.91 -17.77 -6.96
C GLU A 1106 -5.55 -17.13 -7.28
N GLY A 1107 -4.48 -17.93 -7.20
CA GLY A 1107 -3.10 -17.48 -7.40
C GLY A 1107 -2.46 -17.86 -8.73
N VAL A 1108 -3.24 -18.30 -9.73
CA VAL A 1108 -2.67 -18.72 -11.03
C VAL A 1108 -2.19 -17.52 -11.86
N GLU A 1109 -2.70 -16.30 -11.62
CA GLU A 1109 -2.23 -15.09 -12.34
C GLU A 1109 -1.05 -14.38 -11.66
N ALA A 1110 -0.61 -14.82 -10.46
CA ALA A 1110 0.64 -14.36 -9.84
C ALA A 1110 1.89 -15.07 -10.39
N GLU A 1111 1.73 -15.95 -11.39
CA GLU A 1111 2.84 -16.66 -12.05
C GLU A 1111 3.60 -15.82 -13.09
N GLU A 1112 3.10 -14.65 -13.50
CA GLU A 1112 3.83 -13.67 -14.31
C GLU A 1112 4.94 -12.97 -13.48
N GLY A 1113 5.92 -13.73 -13.00
CA GLY A 1113 7.04 -13.15 -12.26
C GLY A 1113 7.93 -14.12 -11.49
N VAL A 1114 7.55 -15.39 -11.36
CA VAL A 1114 8.39 -16.39 -10.69
C VAL A 1114 9.35 -17.00 -11.71
N PRO A 1115 10.67 -16.72 -11.66
CA PRO A 1115 11.62 -17.36 -12.55
C PRO A 1115 11.79 -18.84 -12.18
N TYR A 1116 11.75 -19.71 -13.18
CA TYR A 1116 12.09 -21.13 -13.04
C TYR A 1116 13.43 -21.41 -13.71
N VAL A 1117 14.17 -22.39 -13.23
CA VAL A 1117 15.44 -22.84 -13.82
C VAL A 1117 15.45 -24.35 -13.93
N ALA A 1118 16.08 -24.88 -14.98
CA ALA A 1118 16.38 -26.28 -15.08
C ALA A 1118 17.73 -26.58 -14.41
N THR A 1119 17.87 -27.77 -13.81
CA THR A 1119 19.15 -28.31 -13.35
C THR A 1119 19.45 -29.62 -14.08
N LEU A 1120 20.73 -29.86 -14.37
CA LEU A 1120 21.22 -31.09 -14.98
C LEU A 1120 22.41 -31.61 -14.18
N ASP A 1121 22.34 -32.85 -13.69
CA ASP A 1121 23.46 -33.50 -12.98
C ASP A 1121 24.29 -34.42 -13.89
N GLU A 1122 25.45 -34.84 -13.39
CA GLU A 1122 26.40 -35.71 -14.11
C GLU A 1122 25.85 -37.13 -14.38
N GLN A 1123 24.74 -37.50 -13.75
CA GLN A 1123 23.98 -38.72 -14.03
C GLN A 1123 22.95 -38.51 -15.16
N GLY A 1124 22.89 -37.31 -15.74
CA GLY A 1124 21.99 -36.94 -16.80
C GLY A 1124 20.56 -36.65 -16.34
N ARG A 1125 20.31 -36.48 -15.04
CA ARG A 1125 18.96 -36.22 -14.53
C ARG A 1125 18.63 -34.75 -14.64
N LEU A 1126 17.54 -34.45 -15.33
CA LEU A 1126 17.04 -33.10 -15.53
C LEU A 1126 15.85 -32.83 -14.61
N ARG A 1127 15.90 -31.70 -13.89
CA ARG A 1127 14.83 -31.23 -12.99
C ARG A 1127 14.52 -29.76 -13.26
N VAL A 1128 13.37 -29.30 -12.79
CA VAL A 1128 12.99 -27.88 -12.81
C VAL A 1128 12.75 -27.40 -11.39
N HIS A 1129 13.27 -26.23 -11.06
CA HIS A 1129 13.15 -25.60 -9.75
C HIS A 1129 12.69 -24.15 -9.90
N ARG A 1130 12.08 -23.62 -8.84
CA ARG A 1130 11.98 -22.15 -8.69
C ARG A 1130 13.39 -21.59 -8.50
N ALA A 1131 13.67 -20.46 -9.13
CA ALA A 1131 14.92 -19.75 -8.96
C ALA A 1131 14.83 -18.77 -7.78
N PRO A 1132 15.88 -18.63 -6.95
CA PRO A 1132 17.13 -19.40 -6.99
C PRO A 1132 16.98 -20.83 -6.44
N VAL A 1133 17.79 -21.77 -6.95
CA VAL A 1133 17.85 -23.16 -6.43
C VAL A 1133 18.19 -23.13 -4.93
N PRO A 1134 17.48 -23.88 -4.06
CA PRO A 1134 17.73 -23.88 -2.63
C PRO A 1134 19.17 -24.31 -2.28
N TYR A 1135 19.77 -23.67 -1.28
CA TYR A 1135 21.04 -24.12 -0.73
C TYR A 1135 20.89 -25.37 0.14
N TRP A 1136 21.94 -26.18 0.22
CA TRP A 1136 22.05 -27.20 1.25
C TRP A 1136 22.25 -26.52 2.61
N ARG A 1137 21.20 -26.51 3.44
CA ARG A 1137 21.14 -25.67 4.65
C ARG A 1137 21.88 -26.29 5.84
N ALA A 1138 22.52 -25.43 6.62
CA ALA A 1138 22.94 -25.70 7.99
C ALA A 1138 22.04 -24.93 8.97
N ASP A 1139 21.80 -25.52 10.14
CA ASP A 1139 20.99 -24.95 11.23
C ASP A 1139 21.82 -24.12 12.23
N SER A 1140 23.14 -24.15 12.11
CA SER A 1140 24.09 -23.53 13.02
C SER A 1140 25.39 -23.19 12.29
N LEU A 1141 26.12 -22.21 12.83
CA LEU A 1141 27.41 -21.79 12.29
C LEU A 1141 28.46 -22.91 12.47
N ALA A 1142 28.46 -23.59 13.62
CA ALA A 1142 29.30 -24.76 13.86
C ALA A 1142 29.07 -25.89 12.84
N ARG A 1143 27.80 -26.21 12.52
CA ARG A 1143 27.48 -27.23 11.51
C ARG A 1143 27.93 -26.81 10.12
N MET A 1144 27.73 -25.54 9.77
CA MET A 1144 28.21 -24.98 8.51
C MET A 1144 29.74 -25.11 8.38
N TRP A 1145 30.47 -24.83 9.47
CA TRP A 1145 31.93 -24.91 9.48
C TRP A 1145 32.46 -26.34 9.37
N GLY A 1146 31.75 -27.29 9.99
CA GLY A 1146 32.06 -28.73 9.97
C GLY A 1146 31.66 -29.45 8.69
N ALA A 1147 30.73 -28.89 7.90
CA ALA A 1147 30.23 -29.46 6.65
C ALA A 1147 30.46 -28.49 5.46
N PRO A 1148 31.66 -28.50 4.85
CA PRO A 1148 32.01 -27.60 3.76
C PRO A 1148 30.98 -27.57 2.64
N GLY A 1149 30.60 -26.37 2.22
CA GLY A 1149 29.59 -26.10 1.22
C GLY A 1149 28.13 -26.12 1.69
N SER A 1150 27.83 -26.48 2.94
CA SER A 1150 26.53 -26.15 3.52
C SER A 1150 26.43 -24.63 3.80
N VAL A 1151 25.22 -24.10 3.81
CA VAL A 1151 24.95 -22.66 3.94
C VAL A 1151 24.15 -22.38 5.21
N PHE A 1152 24.69 -21.51 6.05
CA PHE A 1152 24.00 -20.95 7.22
C PHE A 1152 23.51 -19.54 6.89
N ARG A 1153 22.23 -19.24 7.13
CA ARG A 1153 21.64 -17.91 6.96
C ARG A 1153 21.47 -17.29 8.34
N VAL A 1154 21.97 -16.07 8.50
CA VAL A 1154 21.81 -15.29 9.74
C VAL A 1154 21.34 -13.89 9.39
N ASP A 1155 20.37 -13.39 10.15
CA ASP A 1155 19.92 -12.00 10.01
C ASP A 1155 20.98 -11.06 10.59
N MET A 1156 21.25 -9.96 9.89
CA MET A 1156 22.24 -8.98 10.33
C MET A 1156 21.67 -8.13 11.47
N SER A 1157 22.53 -7.68 12.38
CA SER A 1157 22.10 -6.78 13.45
C SER A 1157 21.72 -5.42 12.88
N ASP A 1158 20.65 -4.85 13.42
CA ASP A 1158 20.18 -3.54 13.00
C ASP A 1158 21.10 -2.39 13.41
N THR A 1159 21.09 -1.36 12.59
CA THR A 1159 21.68 -0.06 12.94
C THR A 1159 20.62 0.87 13.51
N LYS A 1160 20.97 1.57 14.60
CA LYS A 1160 20.13 2.65 15.12
C LYS A 1160 19.99 3.75 14.07
N ALA A 1161 18.82 4.38 14.00
CA ALA A 1161 18.62 5.53 13.13
C ALA A 1161 19.61 6.65 13.52
N SER A 1162 20.36 7.19 12.56
CA SER A 1162 21.24 8.36 12.72
C SER A 1162 20.47 9.56 13.29
N TYR A 1163 20.97 10.15 14.38
CA TYR A 1163 20.45 11.35 15.03
C TYR A 1163 21.53 12.42 15.03
N ILE A 1164 21.15 13.65 14.73
CA ILE A 1164 22.01 14.83 14.82
C ILE A 1164 21.31 15.77 15.81
N ALA A 1165 21.86 15.90 17.01
CA ALA A 1165 21.24 16.68 18.08
C ALA A 1165 21.13 18.17 17.68
N GLU A 1166 22.10 18.69 16.93
CA GLU A 1166 22.17 20.09 16.51
C GLU A 1166 21.08 20.47 15.48
N ARG A 1167 20.41 19.47 14.90
CA ARG A 1167 19.29 19.61 13.96
C ARG A 1167 17.93 19.35 14.60
N ASP A 1168 17.87 18.94 15.88
CA ASP A 1168 16.61 18.72 16.59
C ASP A 1168 16.27 19.95 17.45
N PRO A 1169 15.32 20.80 17.01
CA PRO A 1169 14.95 22.00 17.76
C PRO A 1169 14.33 21.70 19.13
N PHE A 1170 13.84 20.48 19.36
CA PHE A 1170 13.01 20.15 20.52
C PHE A 1170 13.76 19.44 21.66
N ASN A 1171 15.08 19.28 21.53
CA ASN A 1171 15.92 18.64 22.56
C ASN A 1171 16.31 19.55 23.74
N GLY A 1172 15.95 20.84 23.69
CA GLY A 1172 16.26 21.82 24.73
C GLY A 1172 17.66 22.44 24.68
N GLY A 1173 18.45 22.16 23.65
CA GLY A 1173 19.83 22.63 23.49
C GLY A 1173 20.02 23.93 22.70
N HIS A 1174 18.95 24.57 22.23
CA HIS A 1174 19.01 25.69 21.27
C HIS A 1174 18.80 27.07 21.85
#